data_AF-A0A838FGE0-F1
#
_entry.id   AF-A0A838FGE0-F1
#
_cell.length_a   1.000
_cell.length_b   1.000
_cell.length_c   1.000
_cell.angle_alpha   90.00
_cell.angle_beta   90.00
_cell.angle_gamma   90.00
#
_symmetry.space_group_name_H-M   'P 1'
#
loop_
_entity.id
_entity.type
_entity.pdbx_description
1 polymer ?
#
loop_
_entity_poly.entity_id
_entity_poly.type
_entity_poly.pdbx_seq_one_letter_code
_entity_poly.pdbx_strand_id
1 'polypeptide(L)'
;MRIITAVLYLAAFFGLPAAYAQFQYINPKPNSTYRNTTTSIILRNGSFIDKNSLDPNYISIQGTVSGSHASSVILSDDNKTILIYPTTSFAEGEKVDIFVSDGFRKQSGEIIHGVSFSFQTHPHYSPSDLQSIKDALTACSEFVTSLSSESQESGIREQCYLPEYNIYSSGAEWEGDIFFYNFRLNNPICYARTIMNNQGDSIYGGFSNKQGLDFKINYNGYLTYYNELDSSFLMADSTYTVVKEFFMGNGYFPDSHEFLVFPNGHSFMFCYDVHPNIDLSQYGGSDSADVTGLVIQELDASNNVIFEWSSWDHFEIDDMVYWQPITGDQVDYVHGNSMELDFDGNLLLSSRHLSEITKIDLSTGDIIWRMGGENNQFTFINDPDTSVYFSGQHDFRRLDNGNYTMFNNANKMQEEASTVKEYVLDQDAKTATLVWSYKHPQVNGHNVFSDAMGSAQRLPNGNTFINYGLVLDVAQPFPRFTEVDSAGNIVWEVNYIEDSANYYSYRAYKFIWERCASPIDSGFITTNIGTDTADFSWGLPNYASSYIFQYKINTATDWISIAVSENLISLGDLLPETIYQWRIQTICTIFNDSSEYSDIQEFTTLSTELNAVSSNSASFKLYPNPASEYVVFSFDISQNDLVTATLVNELGEVIAEAQWKASTGRNQQIFSLASIPPGIYVCRLKCNKWLSYQLLEIQKP
;
A
#
# COMPACT_ATOMS: atom_id res chain seq x y z
N MET A 1 -16.16 -43.86 -24.95
CA MET A 1 -17.55 -44.04 -24.51
C MET A 1 -17.54 -44.57 -23.07
N ARG A 2 -17.33 -43.67 -22.11
CA ARG A 2 -17.44 -43.94 -20.66
C ARG A 2 -18.67 -43.17 -20.18
N ILE A 3 -19.54 -43.86 -19.48
CA ILE A 3 -20.83 -43.36 -19.00
C ILE A 3 -20.54 -42.31 -17.92
N ILE A 4 -20.90 -41.05 -18.21
CA ILE A 4 -20.85 -39.95 -17.24
C ILE A 4 -22.09 -40.09 -16.36
N THR A 5 -21.90 -40.59 -15.15
CA THR A 5 -22.90 -40.47 -14.09
C THR A 5 -22.68 -39.09 -13.47
N ALA A 6 -23.48 -38.12 -13.88
CA ALA A 6 -23.54 -36.81 -13.24
C ALA A 6 -24.11 -36.98 -11.83
N VAL A 7 -23.23 -36.98 -10.82
CA VAL A 7 -23.62 -36.82 -9.42
C VAL A 7 -23.72 -35.32 -9.19
N LEU A 8 -24.96 -34.82 -8.99
CA LEU A 8 -25.17 -33.49 -8.44
C LEU A 8 -24.52 -33.45 -7.05
N TYR A 9 -23.41 -32.74 -6.92
CA TYR A 9 -22.97 -32.22 -5.63
C TYR A 9 -23.97 -31.12 -5.24
N LEU A 10 -24.96 -31.47 -4.42
CA LEU A 10 -25.56 -30.47 -3.54
C LEU A 10 -24.43 -30.03 -2.61
N ALA A 11 -23.95 -28.80 -2.77
CA ALA A 11 -23.14 -28.15 -1.75
C ALA A 11 -23.95 -28.18 -0.45
N ALA A 12 -23.55 -29.06 0.47
CA ALA A 12 -24.03 -29.01 1.83
C ALA A 12 -23.43 -27.73 2.42
N PHE A 13 -24.22 -26.66 2.43
CA PHE A 13 -24.02 -25.59 3.39
C PHE A 13 -24.10 -26.27 4.77
N PHE A 14 -22.94 -26.61 5.33
CA PHE A 14 -22.82 -26.91 6.75
C PHE A 14 -23.12 -25.61 7.46
N GLY A 15 -24.41 -25.36 7.71
CA GLY A 15 -24.82 -24.32 8.64
C GLY A 15 -24.09 -24.57 9.95
N LEU A 16 -23.28 -23.60 10.36
CA LEU A 16 -22.66 -23.57 11.67
C LEU A 16 -23.70 -24.00 12.73
N PRO A 17 -23.38 -24.93 13.65
CA PRO A 17 -24.26 -25.27 14.75
C PRO A 17 -24.79 -23.99 15.42
N ALA A 18 -26.06 -23.97 15.85
CA ALA A 18 -26.73 -22.76 16.35
C ALA A 18 -25.96 -21.98 17.46
N ALA A 19 -25.00 -22.62 18.14
CA ALA A 19 -24.10 -22.00 19.12
C ALA A 19 -23.06 -21.03 18.51
N TYR A 20 -22.74 -21.16 17.22
CA TYR A 20 -21.74 -20.34 16.52
C TYR A 20 -22.36 -19.15 15.76
N ALA A 21 -23.68 -19.13 15.56
CA ALA A 21 -24.37 -18.20 14.66
C ALA A 21 -24.24 -16.69 15.01
N GLN A 22 -23.67 -16.35 16.17
CA GLN A 22 -23.43 -14.98 16.60
C GLN A 22 -21.99 -14.50 16.35
N PHE A 23 -21.05 -15.41 16.10
CA PHE A 23 -19.67 -15.05 15.76
C PHE A 23 -19.53 -15.15 14.25
N GLN A 24 -19.11 -14.05 13.63
CA GLN A 24 -18.80 -14.03 12.21
C GLN A 24 -17.52 -14.81 11.93
N TYR A 25 -16.56 -14.76 12.86
CA TYR A 25 -15.27 -15.43 12.72
C TYR A 25 -14.74 -15.93 14.06
N ILE A 26 -14.11 -17.11 14.01
CA ILE A 26 -13.50 -17.81 15.14
C ILE A 26 -12.14 -18.34 14.70
N ASN A 27 -11.09 -17.99 15.43
CA ASN A 27 -9.77 -18.61 15.32
C ASN A 27 -9.37 -19.27 16.65
N PRO A 28 -8.73 -20.45 16.63
CA PRO A 28 -8.61 -21.36 15.49
C PRO A 28 -9.95 -21.84 14.96
N LYS A 29 -10.02 -22.15 13.66
CA LYS A 29 -11.22 -22.76 13.09
C LYS A 29 -11.59 -24.03 13.89
N PRO A 30 -12.85 -24.22 14.28
CA PRO A 30 -13.26 -25.42 15.03
C PRO A 30 -12.83 -26.72 14.34
N ASN A 31 -12.20 -27.59 15.12
CA ASN A 31 -11.59 -28.88 14.75
C ASN A 31 -10.38 -28.80 13.83
N SER A 32 -9.83 -27.61 13.59
CA SER A 32 -8.57 -27.46 12.86
C SER A 32 -7.42 -28.19 13.54
N THR A 33 -6.44 -28.58 12.73
CA THR A 33 -5.21 -29.25 13.16
C THR A 33 -3.99 -28.38 12.87
N TYR A 34 -2.83 -28.85 13.32
CA TYR A 34 -1.54 -28.24 13.03
C TYR A 34 -1.36 -26.78 13.50
N ARG A 35 -2.04 -26.40 14.58
CA ARG A 35 -1.84 -25.07 15.17
C ARG A 35 -0.53 -24.98 15.93
N ASN A 36 0.10 -23.82 15.90
CA ASN A 36 1.24 -23.54 16.77
C ASN A 36 0.85 -23.60 18.24
N THR A 37 1.81 -23.97 19.09
CA THR A 37 1.59 -24.06 20.54
C THR A 37 1.34 -22.70 21.21
N THR A 38 1.62 -21.60 20.52
CA THR A 38 1.41 -20.21 20.97
C THR A 38 0.16 -19.56 20.37
N THR A 39 -0.70 -20.35 19.72
CA THR A 39 -1.90 -19.86 19.04
C THR A 39 -2.85 -19.11 19.98
N SER A 40 -3.21 -17.88 19.61
CA SER A 40 -4.24 -17.10 20.28
C SER A 40 -5.65 -17.46 19.79
N ILE A 41 -6.65 -17.14 20.60
CA ILE A 41 -8.06 -17.35 20.27
C ILE A 41 -8.68 -16.01 19.88
N ILE A 42 -9.39 -16.00 18.76
CA ILE A 42 -10.02 -14.80 18.19
C ILE A 42 -11.50 -15.07 18.07
N LEU A 43 -12.33 -14.18 18.62
CA LEU A 43 -13.79 -14.25 18.51
C LEU A 43 -14.34 -12.92 17.98
N ARG A 44 -14.77 -12.91 16.73
CA ARG A 44 -15.37 -11.72 16.10
C ARG A 44 -16.88 -11.84 16.09
N ASN A 45 -17.55 -10.92 16.79
CA ASN A 45 -19.03 -10.91 16.85
C ASN A 45 -19.67 -10.18 15.65
N GLY A 46 -18.97 -9.19 15.08
CA GLY A 46 -19.51 -8.28 14.06
C GLY A 46 -20.25 -7.06 14.61
N SER A 47 -20.67 -7.10 15.88
CA SER A 47 -21.22 -5.95 16.62
C SER A 47 -20.17 -5.30 17.51
N PHE A 48 -20.31 -4.01 17.80
CA PHE A 48 -19.48 -3.32 18.79
C PHE A 48 -19.65 -3.95 20.18
N ILE A 49 -18.53 -4.16 20.87
CA ILE A 49 -18.45 -4.87 22.15
C ILE A 49 -18.25 -3.86 23.29
N ASP A 50 -18.95 -4.07 24.41
CA ASP A 50 -18.67 -3.31 25.63
C ASP A 50 -17.38 -3.83 26.26
N LYS A 51 -16.30 -3.04 26.14
CA LYS A 51 -14.99 -3.35 26.70
C LYS A 51 -15.04 -3.66 28.21
N ASN A 52 -15.98 -3.09 28.96
CA ASN A 52 -16.11 -3.34 30.40
C ASN A 52 -16.72 -4.70 30.73
N SER A 53 -17.30 -5.38 29.74
CA SER A 53 -17.85 -6.73 29.90
C SER A 53 -16.79 -7.84 29.75
N LEU A 54 -15.59 -7.51 29.28
CA LEU A 54 -14.52 -8.48 29.07
C LEU A 54 -13.92 -8.91 30.41
N ASP A 55 -14.18 -10.16 30.79
CA ASP A 55 -13.65 -10.80 31.99
C ASP A 55 -13.10 -12.20 31.64
N PRO A 56 -11.82 -12.50 31.93
CA PRO A 56 -11.23 -13.80 31.64
C PRO A 56 -11.89 -14.95 32.42
N ASN A 57 -12.64 -14.69 33.51
CA ASN A 57 -13.36 -15.71 34.26
C ASN A 57 -14.46 -16.41 33.46
N TYR A 58 -14.91 -15.83 32.34
CA TYR A 58 -15.87 -16.47 31.45
C TYR A 58 -15.24 -17.50 30.51
N ILE A 59 -13.91 -17.61 30.49
CA ILE A 59 -13.14 -18.42 29.56
C ILE A 59 -12.51 -19.60 30.30
N SER A 60 -12.71 -20.80 29.76
CA SER A 60 -12.01 -22.01 30.18
C SER A 60 -11.27 -22.59 28.98
N ILE A 61 -9.96 -22.77 29.14
CA ILE A 61 -9.06 -23.36 28.14
C ILE A 61 -8.42 -24.59 28.77
N GLN A 62 -8.57 -25.74 28.11
CA GLN A 62 -8.09 -27.02 28.60
C GLN A 62 -7.36 -27.79 27.50
N GLY A 63 -6.04 -27.92 27.64
CA GLY A 63 -5.24 -28.85 26.85
C GLY A 63 -5.31 -30.26 27.43
N THR A 64 -5.35 -31.27 26.56
CA THR A 64 -5.30 -32.68 26.96
C THR A 64 -3.98 -33.09 27.64
N VAL A 65 -2.90 -32.36 27.40
CA VAL A 65 -1.56 -32.62 27.92
C VAL A 65 -1.08 -31.47 28.81
N SER A 66 -1.20 -30.23 28.34
CA SER A 66 -0.72 -29.03 29.05
C SER A 66 -1.61 -28.64 30.24
N GLY A 67 -2.82 -29.17 30.33
CA GLY A 67 -3.74 -28.90 31.44
C GLY A 67 -4.57 -27.64 31.23
N SER A 68 -5.03 -27.04 32.33
CA SER A 68 -5.84 -25.83 32.31
C SER A 68 -4.96 -24.59 32.13
N HIS A 69 -5.38 -23.67 31.26
CA HIS A 69 -4.65 -22.42 31.00
C HIS A 69 -5.41 -21.22 31.53
N ALA A 70 -4.69 -20.34 32.23
CA ALA A 70 -5.17 -18.98 32.44
C ALA A 70 -5.09 -18.20 31.12
N SER A 71 -5.88 -17.14 31.00
CA SER A 71 -5.86 -16.29 29.81
C SER A 71 -5.97 -14.81 30.17
N SER A 72 -5.47 -13.98 29.27
CA SER A 72 -5.83 -12.56 29.22
C SER A 72 -6.79 -12.32 28.06
N VAL A 73 -7.66 -11.32 28.20
CA VAL A 73 -8.64 -10.96 27.19
C VAL A 73 -8.56 -9.46 26.91
N ILE A 74 -8.50 -9.09 25.64
CA ILE A 74 -8.52 -7.70 25.20
C ILE A 74 -9.52 -7.53 24.07
N LEU A 75 -9.88 -6.27 23.83
CA LEU A 75 -10.65 -5.85 22.65
C LEU A 75 -9.68 -5.22 21.66
N SER A 76 -9.72 -5.66 20.40
CA SER A 76 -8.99 -5.01 19.30
C SER A 76 -9.52 -3.60 19.02
N ASP A 77 -8.78 -2.85 18.20
CA ASP A 77 -9.11 -1.48 17.80
C ASP A 77 -10.39 -1.36 16.94
N ASP A 78 -10.79 -2.42 16.24
CA ASP A 78 -12.08 -2.50 15.53
C ASP A 78 -13.30 -2.48 16.48
N ASN A 79 -13.08 -2.65 17.78
CA ASN A 79 -14.09 -2.75 18.85
C ASN A 79 -15.14 -3.87 18.65
N LYS A 80 -14.86 -4.86 17.80
CA LYS A 80 -15.74 -5.98 17.43
C LYS A 80 -15.12 -7.35 17.63
N THR A 81 -13.79 -7.41 17.80
CA THR A 81 -13.05 -8.65 17.90
C THR A 81 -12.45 -8.81 19.30
N ILE A 82 -12.81 -9.91 19.97
CA ILE A 82 -12.27 -10.29 21.27
C ILE A 82 -11.04 -11.16 21.04
N LEU A 83 -9.91 -10.76 21.62
CA LEU A 83 -8.65 -11.50 21.55
C LEU A 83 -8.36 -12.13 22.90
N ILE A 84 -8.12 -13.43 22.91
CA ILE A 84 -7.89 -14.23 24.10
C ILE A 84 -6.50 -14.87 23.98
N TYR A 85 -5.62 -14.53 24.91
CA TYR A 85 -4.24 -15.03 24.95
C TYR A 85 -4.06 -15.99 26.11
N PRO A 86 -3.82 -17.29 25.85
CA PRO A 86 -3.31 -18.21 26.86
C PRO A 86 -2.02 -17.66 27.48
N THR A 87 -1.88 -17.74 28.80
CA THR A 87 -0.68 -17.22 29.50
C THR A 87 0.53 -18.14 29.36
N THR A 88 0.32 -19.37 28.92
CA THR A 88 1.33 -20.41 28.71
C THR A 88 1.07 -21.10 27.39
N SER A 89 2.12 -21.55 26.70
CA SER A 89 1.99 -22.32 25.47
C SER A 89 1.32 -23.66 25.73
N PHE A 90 0.55 -24.12 24.74
CA PHE A 90 0.06 -25.48 24.64
C PHE A 90 1.22 -26.48 24.47
N ALA A 91 0.97 -27.75 24.75
CA ALA A 91 1.84 -28.85 24.40
C ALA A 91 1.66 -29.22 22.93
N GLU A 92 2.68 -29.83 22.34
CA GLU A 92 2.64 -30.37 20.98
C GLU A 92 1.78 -31.64 20.91
N GLY A 93 1.08 -31.83 19.79
CA GLY A 93 0.24 -32.99 19.51
C GLY A 93 -0.97 -33.12 20.43
N GLU A 94 -1.42 -32.01 21.02
CA GLU A 94 -2.52 -32.03 21.98
C GLU A 94 -3.81 -31.47 21.38
N LYS A 95 -4.94 -31.97 21.88
CA LYS A 95 -6.23 -31.33 21.67
C LYS A 95 -6.43 -30.25 22.73
N VAL A 96 -6.88 -29.07 22.30
CA VAL A 96 -7.22 -27.94 23.17
C VAL A 96 -8.73 -27.71 23.07
N ASP A 97 -9.44 -27.87 24.19
CA ASP A 97 -10.85 -27.57 24.31
C ASP A 97 -11.04 -26.14 24.87
N ILE A 98 -11.84 -25.34 24.18
CA ILE A 98 -12.20 -23.96 24.53
C ILE A 98 -13.67 -23.91 24.90
N PHE A 99 -13.96 -23.24 26.02
CA PHE A 99 -15.30 -22.92 26.45
C PHE A 99 -15.35 -21.45 26.88
N VAL A 100 -16.17 -20.67 26.19
CA VAL A 100 -16.51 -19.30 26.58
C VAL A 100 -17.97 -19.31 27.02
N SER A 101 -18.23 -18.88 28.25
CA SER A 101 -19.58 -18.77 28.81
C SER A 101 -20.25 -17.43 28.48
N ASP A 102 -21.57 -17.36 28.68
CA ASP A 102 -22.32 -16.10 28.62
C ASP A 102 -21.75 -15.11 29.64
N GLY A 103 -21.42 -13.89 29.20
CA GLY A 103 -20.89 -12.86 30.08
C GLY A 103 -20.46 -11.59 29.35
N PHE A 104 -19.83 -11.77 28.18
CA PHE A 104 -19.54 -10.65 27.27
C PHE A 104 -20.81 -9.99 26.77
N ARG A 105 -20.73 -8.68 26.50
CA ARG A 105 -21.86 -7.88 26.04
C ARG A 105 -21.50 -7.05 24.83
N LYS A 106 -22.49 -6.88 23.95
CA LYS A 106 -22.46 -5.83 22.94
C LYS A 106 -22.57 -4.47 23.62
N GLN A 107 -22.15 -3.42 22.94
CA GLN A 107 -22.31 -2.03 23.42
C GLN A 107 -23.80 -1.65 23.62
N SER A 108 -24.73 -2.34 22.94
CA SER A 108 -26.18 -2.22 23.16
C SER A 108 -26.66 -2.80 24.51
N GLY A 109 -25.81 -3.53 25.21
CA GLY A 109 -26.11 -4.25 26.46
C GLY A 109 -26.60 -5.68 26.26
N GLU A 110 -26.86 -6.10 25.01
CA GLU A 110 -27.21 -7.50 24.68
C GLU A 110 -26.09 -8.46 25.08
N ILE A 111 -26.46 -9.63 25.61
CA ILE A 111 -25.52 -10.69 25.95
C ILE A 111 -25.00 -11.33 24.67
N ILE A 112 -23.68 -11.50 24.59
CA ILE A 112 -23.04 -12.40 23.63
C ILE A 112 -23.04 -13.77 24.30
N HIS A 113 -23.78 -14.71 23.71
CA HIS A 113 -23.88 -16.06 24.24
C HIS A 113 -22.53 -16.79 24.14
N GLY A 114 -22.33 -17.80 24.97
CA GLY A 114 -21.12 -18.59 24.97
C GLY A 114 -20.92 -19.43 23.71
N VAL A 115 -19.69 -19.88 23.49
CA VAL A 115 -19.30 -20.81 22.41
C VAL A 115 -18.31 -21.85 22.96
N SER A 116 -18.35 -23.05 22.39
CA SER A 116 -17.38 -24.10 22.72
C SER A 116 -16.93 -24.81 21.46
N PHE A 117 -15.62 -25.01 21.35
CA PHE A 117 -14.97 -25.65 20.22
C PHE A 117 -13.61 -26.20 20.66
N SER A 118 -12.93 -26.90 19.76
CA SER A 118 -11.59 -27.39 20.01
C SER A 118 -10.72 -27.32 18.78
N PHE A 119 -9.41 -27.34 18.94
CA PHE A 119 -8.44 -27.50 17.86
C PHE A 119 -7.29 -28.41 18.31
N GLN A 120 -6.39 -28.75 17.40
CA GLN A 120 -5.20 -29.56 17.71
C GLN A 120 -3.93 -28.80 17.35
N THR A 121 -2.93 -28.87 18.23
CA THR A 121 -1.59 -28.37 17.93
C THR A 121 -0.85 -29.32 17.00
N HIS A 122 0.16 -28.82 16.29
CA HIS A 122 1.05 -29.66 15.50
C HIS A 122 1.71 -30.75 16.35
N PRO A 123 2.03 -31.93 15.79
CA PRO A 123 2.69 -32.99 16.54
C PRO A 123 4.10 -32.57 17.00
N HIS A 124 4.67 -33.33 17.92
CA HIS A 124 6.08 -33.15 18.30
C HIS A 124 6.99 -33.43 17.12
N TYR A 125 7.84 -32.47 16.77
CA TYR A 125 8.84 -32.61 15.71
C TYR A 125 10.19 -33.02 16.29
N SER A 126 10.74 -34.11 15.77
CA SER A 126 12.10 -34.52 16.08
C SER A 126 13.13 -33.52 15.52
N PRO A 127 14.40 -33.56 15.97
CA PRO A 127 15.44 -32.71 15.39
C PRO A 127 15.63 -32.88 13.88
N SER A 128 15.37 -34.08 13.32
CA SER A 128 15.40 -34.30 11.87
C SER A 128 14.22 -33.66 11.17
N ASP A 129 13.02 -33.72 11.76
CA ASP A 129 11.82 -33.05 11.25
C ASP A 129 12.01 -31.53 11.22
N LEU A 130 12.57 -30.96 12.28
CA LEU A 130 12.87 -29.53 12.32
C LEU A 130 13.92 -29.10 11.30
N GLN A 131 14.83 -30.00 10.90
CA GLN A 131 15.77 -29.73 9.83
C GLN A 131 15.09 -29.85 8.46
N SER A 132 14.24 -30.86 8.25
CA SER A 132 13.51 -31.03 6.99
C SER A 132 12.55 -29.88 6.73
N ILE A 133 11.86 -29.40 7.78
CA ILE A 133 11.05 -28.17 7.74
C ILE A 133 11.87 -26.97 7.26
N LYS A 134 13.09 -26.77 7.81
CA LYS A 134 13.95 -25.66 7.38
C LYS A 134 14.38 -25.81 5.93
N ASP A 135 14.71 -27.03 5.49
CA ASP A 135 15.12 -27.31 4.13
C ASP A 135 13.95 -27.09 3.15
N ALA A 136 12.73 -27.47 3.52
CA ALA A 136 11.50 -27.25 2.75
C ALA A 136 11.14 -25.75 2.66
N LEU A 137 11.19 -25.00 3.77
CA LEU A 137 11.02 -23.55 3.77
C LEU A 137 12.04 -22.86 2.86
N THR A 138 13.29 -23.33 2.89
CA THR A 138 14.36 -22.84 2.02
C THR A 138 14.05 -23.12 0.55
N ALA A 139 13.54 -24.30 0.22
CA ALA A 139 13.14 -24.65 -1.15
C ALA A 139 11.92 -23.86 -1.66
N CYS A 140 11.00 -23.48 -0.76
CA CYS A 140 9.85 -22.63 -1.10
C CYS A 140 10.26 -21.17 -1.32
N SER A 141 11.35 -20.72 -0.72
CA SER A 141 11.92 -19.43 -1.05
C SER A 141 12.51 -19.49 -2.47
N GLU A 142 11.95 -18.74 -3.42
CA GLU A 142 12.42 -18.68 -4.82
C GLU A 142 13.86 -18.10 -4.98
N PHE A 143 14.60 -17.95 -3.87
CA PHE A 143 15.84 -17.20 -3.74
C PHE A 143 17.04 -18.02 -3.26
N VAL A 144 16.85 -19.24 -2.73
CA VAL A 144 17.92 -19.94 -2.01
C VAL A 144 18.48 -21.14 -2.78
N THR A 145 19.50 -20.87 -3.58
CA THR A 145 20.60 -21.81 -3.76
C THR A 145 21.76 -21.39 -2.85
N SER A 146 21.78 -21.95 -1.63
CA SER A 146 22.89 -21.95 -0.66
C SER A 146 23.58 -20.60 -0.39
N LEU A 147 23.04 -19.82 0.57
CA LEU A 147 23.80 -18.78 1.26
C LEU A 147 24.85 -19.45 2.16
N SER A 148 26.11 -19.47 1.76
CA SER A 148 27.21 -19.84 2.65
C SER A 148 27.26 -18.85 3.81
N SER A 149 27.27 -19.35 5.05
CA SER A 149 27.18 -18.60 6.31
C SER A 149 28.39 -17.73 6.67
N GLU A 150 29.24 -17.34 5.72
CA GLU A 150 30.41 -16.51 5.98
C GLU A 150 30.66 -15.54 4.82
N SER A 151 30.19 -14.30 4.94
CA SER A 151 30.88 -13.18 4.29
C SER A 151 30.83 -11.96 5.20
N GLN A 152 32.02 -11.42 5.46
CA GLN A 152 32.24 -10.28 6.36
C GLN A 152 31.57 -9.02 5.78
N GLU A 153 30.90 -8.25 6.63
CA GLU A 153 30.27 -6.96 6.27
C GLU A 153 31.26 -5.92 5.69
N SER A 154 32.57 -6.12 5.87
CA SER A 154 33.58 -5.19 5.36
C SER A 154 33.83 -5.39 3.87
N GLY A 155 33.46 -4.39 3.06
CA GLY A 155 33.82 -4.31 1.63
C GLY A 155 32.71 -4.69 0.63
N ILE A 156 31.48 -4.96 1.09
CA ILE A 156 30.33 -5.29 0.20
C ILE A 156 30.11 -4.20 -0.88
N ARG A 157 30.29 -2.92 -0.53
CA ARG A 157 30.15 -1.80 -1.48
C ARG A 157 31.19 -1.80 -2.61
N GLU A 158 32.38 -2.34 -2.37
CA GLU A 158 33.46 -2.42 -3.36
C GLU A 158 33.31 -3.66 -4.28
N GLN A 159 32.48 -4.63 -3.87
CA GLN A 159 32.25 -5.89 -4.58
C GLN A 159 30.86 -5.98 -5.23
N CYS A 160 29.94 -5.07 -4.87
CA CYS A 160 28.59 -5.02 -5.42
C CYS A 160 28.33 -3.74 -6.20
N TYR A 161 28.10 -3.91 -7.50
CA TYR A 161 27.64 -2.87 -8.42
C TYR A 161 26.39 -3.35 -9.15
N LEU A 162 25.52 -2.40 -9.48
CA LEU A 162 24.44 -2.63 -10.43
C LEU A 162 25.06 -3.01 -11.78
N PRO A 163 24.50 -4.00 -12.51
CA PRO A 163 24.94 -4.27 -13.87
C PRO A 163 24.81 -2.99 -14.71
N GLU A 164 25.73 -2.80 -15.66
CA GLU A 164 25.52 -1.76 -16.66
C GLU A 164 24.26 -2.08 -17.47
N TYR A 165 23.45 -1.07 -17.75
CA TYR A 165 22.21 -1.19 -18.53
C TYR A 165 22.19 -0.26 -19.72
N ASN A 166 21.52 -0.72 -20.77
CA ASN A 166 21.01 0.11 -21.84
C ASN A 166 19.58 0.49 -21.53
N ILE A 167 19.28 1.79 -21.67
CA ILE A 167 17.94 2.33 -21.54
C ILE A 167 17.47 2.82 -22.90
N TYR A 168 16.33 2.30 -23.34
CA TYR A 168 15.53 2.92 -24.38
C TYR A 168 14.52 3.86 -23.73
N SER A 169 14.35 5.07 -24.30
CA SER A 169 13.33 6.04 -23.90
C SER A 169 12.79 6.73 -25.15
N SER A 170 11.47 6.87 -25.20
CA SER A 170 10.76 7.64 -26.22
C SER A 170 10.43 9.07 -25.76
N GLY A 171 10.58 9.36 -24.46
CA GLY A 171 10.13 10.59 -23.80
C GLY A 171 8.65 10.58 -23.41
N ALA A 172 7.94 9.47 -23.63
CA ALA A 172 6.53 9.28 -23.27
C ALA A 172 6.32 8.40 -22.03
N GLU A 173 7.41 7.93 -21.41
CA GLU A 173 7.38 7.25 -20.13
C GLU A 173 6.91 8.17 -19.00
N TRP A 174 6.32 7.59 -17.97
CA TRP A 174 5.88 8.31 -16.79
C TRP A 174 7.09 8.85 -16.02
N GLU A 175 6.97 10.05 -15.47
CA GLU A 175 8.00 10.61 -14.59
C GLU A 175 7.87 9.97 -13.20
N GLY A 176 8.86 9.18 -12.81
CA GLY A 176 8.91 8.49 -11.53
C GLY A 176 10.18 7.65 -11.39
N ASP A 177 10.47 7.27 -10.16
CA ASP A 177 11.64 6.51 -9.78
C ASP A 177 11.30 5.02 -9.65
N ILE A 178 12.22 4.17 -10.06
CA ILE A 178 12.08 2.72 -10.08
C ILE A 178 12.69 2.15 -8.80
N PHE A 179 11.86 1.45 -8.03
CA PHE A 179 12.18 0.77 -6.78
C PHE A 179 12.28 -0.72 -7.04
N PHE A 180 13.41 -1.31 -6.71
CA PHE A 180 13.63 -2.72 -6.92
C PHE A 180 14.73 -3.25 -6.01
N TYR A 181 14.69 -4.56 -5.77
CA TYR A 181 15.77 -5.27 -5.12
C TYR A 181 16.50 -6.12 -6.15
N ASN A 182 17.74 -5.80 -6.44
CA ASN A 182 18.55 -6.57 -7.39
C ASN A 182 19.37 -7.62 -6.66
N PHE A 183 19.44 -8.81 -7.24
CA PHE A 183 20.23 -9.90 -6.69
C PHE A 183 20.74 -10.87 -7.75
N ARG A 184 21.71 -11.71 -7.35
CA ARG A 184 22.25 -12.78 -8.18
C ARG A 184 22.11 -14.14 -7.49
N LEU A 185 21.47 -15.11 -8.16
CA LEU A 185 21.27 -16.47 -7.61
C LEU A 185 22.58 -17.20 -7.25
N ASN A 186 23.64 -16.99 -8.03
CA ASN A 186 24.93 -17.68 -7.86
C ASN A 186 26.02 -16.84 -7.19
N ASN A 187 25.72 -15.62 -6.73
CA ASN A 187 26.69 -14.77 -6.06
C ASN A 187 26.02 -13.99 -4.91
N PRO A 188 26.10 -14.51 -3.67
CA PRO A 188 25.33 -14.00 -2.55
C PRO A 188 25.87 -12.69 -1.94
N ILE A 189 26.86 -12.06 -2.59
CA ILE A 189 27.54 -10.87 -2.06
C ILE A 189 26.92 -9.59 -2.63
N CYS A 190 26.14 -9.66 -3.72
CA CYS A 190 25.63 -8.46 -4.39
C CYS A 190 24.10 -8.38 -4.44
N TYR A 191 23.54 -7.96 -3.32
CA TYR A 191 22.14 -7.66 -3.12
C TYR A 191 21.98 -6.17 -2.80
N ALA A 192 21.15 -5.46 -3.55
CA ALA A 192 20.92 -4.04 -3.28
C ALA A 192 19.45 -3.66 -3.42
N ARG A 193 18.95 -2.94 -2.42
CA ARG A 193 17.74 -2.13 -2.53
C ARG A 193 18.12 -0.89 -3.32
N THR A 194 17.51 -0.71 -4.49
CA THR A 194 17.89 0.31 -5.44
C THR A 194 16.70 1.19 -5.75
N ILE A 195 16.96 2.50 -5.79
CA ILE A 195 16.08 3.50 -6.40
C ILE A 195 16.87 4.16 -7.52
N MET A 196 16.31 4.15 -8.74
CA MET A 196 16.90 4.84 -9.89
C MET A 196 15.86 5.66 -10.64
N ASN A 197 16.26 6.76 -11.26
CA ASN A 197 15.38 7.54 -12.13
C ASN A 197 15.28 6.89 -13.54
N ASN A 198 14.48 7.49 -14.42
CA ASN A 198 14.32 7.01 -15.81
C ASN A 198 15.60 7.08 -16.66
N GLN A 199 16.55 7.94 -16.32
CA GLN A 199 17.85 8.04 -16.99
C GLN A 199 18.82 6.96 -16.50
N GLY A 200 18.43 6.22 -15.46
CA GLY A 200 19.26 5.23 -14.82
C GLY A 200 20.32 5.85 -13.91
N ASP A 201 20.13 7.06 -13.41
CA ASP A 201 20.94 7.56 -12.31
C ASP A 201 20.45 6.96 -10.99
N SER A 202 21.38 6.53 -10.13
CA SER A 202 21.05 6.01 -8.81
C SER A 202 20.67 7.16 -7.87
N ILE A 203 19.47 7.06 -7.28
CA ILE A 203 18.98 7.93 -6.20
C ILE A 203 19.33 7.34 -4.85
N TYR A 204 19.19 6.01 -4.71
CA TYR A 204 19.51 5.28 -3.50
C TYR A 204 20.08 3.90 -3.83
N GLY A 205 21.03 3.45 -3.01
CA GLY A 205 21.58 2.10 -3.04
C GLY A 205 21.89 1.61 -1.62
N GLY A 206 21.06 0.69 -1.12
CA GLY A 206 21.24 0.03 0.17
C GLY A 206 21.69 -1.41 -0.02
N PHE A 207 22.93 -1.73 0.33
CA PHE A 207 23.54 -3.04 0.10
C PHE A 207 23.43 -3.94 1.33
N SER A 208 22.77 -5.09 1.19
CA SER A 208 22.65 -6.11 2.24
C SER A 208 22.22 -7.43 1.62
N ASN A 209 22.90 -8.54 1.97
CA ASN A 209 22.53 -9.88 1.52
C ASN A 209 21.48 -10.57 2.39
N LYS A 210 20.92 -9.84 3.37
CA LYS A 210 19.90 -10.34 4.29
C LYS A 210 18.68 -9.45 4.38
N GLN A 211 18.67 -8.31 3.70
CA GLN A 211 17.60 -7.33 3.83
C GLN A 211 17.32 -6.69 2.48
N GLY A 212 16.08 -6.77 2.01
CA GLY A 212 15.66 -5.95 0.87
C GLY A 212 14.64 -6.51 -0.10
N LEU A 213 14.22 -7.77 0.02
CA LEU A 213 13.10 -8.26 -0.79
C LEU A 213 11.81 -7.47 -0.49
N ASP A 214 10.89 -7.45 -1.46
CA ASP A 214 9.67 -6.63 -1.46
C ASP A 214 9.93 -5.13 -1.18
N PHE A 215 11.05 -4.60 -1.69
CA PHE A 215 11.40 -3.18 -1.56
C PHE A 215 10.50 -2.28 -2.42
N LYS A 216 9.55 -1.61 -1.78
CA LYS A 216 8.55 -0.74 -2.43
C LYS A 216 8.02 0.33 -1.49
N ILE A 217 7.25 1.28 -2.03
CA ILE A 217 6.36 2.13 -1.25
C ILE A 217 5.07 1.35 -0.96
N ASN A 218 4.71 1.26 0.31
CA ASN A 218 3.50 0.57 0.79
C ASN A 218 2.30 1.53 0.92
N TYR A 219 1.11 1.02 1.25
CA TYR A 219 -0.13 1.81 1.26
C TYR A 219 -0.15 2.97 2.26
N ASN A 220 0.61 2.86 3.35
CA ASN A 220 0.81 3.95 4.30
C ASN A 220 1.82 5.01 3.83
N GLY A 221 2.36 4.88 2.61
CA GLY A 221 3.36 5.76 2.02
C GLY A 221 4.79 5.50 2.48
N TYR A 222 5.05 4.48 3.31
CA TYR A 222 6.41 4.14 3.76
C TYR A 222 7.13 3.16 2.84
N LEU A 223 8.46 3.21 2.85
CA LEU A 223 9.31 2.20 2.23
C LEU A 223 9.28 1.01 3.15
N THR A 224 9.02 -0.16 2.57
CA THR A 224 9.06 -1.41 3.29
C THR A 224 10.00 -2.37 2.59
N TYR A 225 10.63 -3.25 3.35
CA TYR A 225 11.41 -4.36 2.81
C TYR A 225 11.60 -5.46 3.84
N TYR A 226 11.80 -6.67 3.36
CA TYR A 226 11.99 -7.86 4.19
C TYR A 226 13.38 -7.89 4.86
N ASN A 227 13.43 -8.40 6.09
CA ASN A 227 14.62 -8.65 6.90
C ASN A 227 14.71 -10.15 7.22
N GLU A 228 15.60 -10.84 6.51
CA GLU A 228 15.83 -12.28 6.65
C GLU A 228 16.47 -12.65 7.99
N LEU A 229 17.24 -11.76 8.63
CA LEU A 229 17.91 -12.05 9.90
C LEU A 229 16.92 -12.34 11.02
N ASP A 230 15.89 -11.50 11.12
CA ASP A 230 14.90 -11.57 12.19
C ASP A 230 13.55 -12.14 11.70
N SER A 231 13.45 -12.46 10.40
CA SER A 231 12.21 -12.85 9.73
C SER A 231 11.10 -11.84 10.02
N SER A 232 11.27 -10.63 9.48
CA SER A 232 10.42 -9.47 9.76
C SER A 232 10.35 -8.53 8.56
N PHE A 233 9.44 -7.56 8.59
CA PHE A 233 9.43 -6.45 7.64
C PHE A 233 9.86 -5.15 8.32
N LEU A 234 10.82 -4.46 7.69
CA LEU A 234 11.31 -3.16 8.13
C LEU A 234 10.57 -2.06 7.36
N MET A 235 10.21 -1.00 8.07
CA MET A 235 9.58 0.19 7.52
C MET A 235 10.49 1.40 7.71
N ALA A 236 10.86 2.06 6.61
CA ALA A 236 11.76 3.19 6.59
C ALA A 236 11.08 4.49 6.11
N ASP A 237 11.50 5.63 6.67
CA ASP A 237 11.07 6.96 6.24
C ASP A 237 11.76 7.44 4.94
N SER A 238 11.55 8.69 4.53
CA SER A 238 12.16 9.24 3.31
C SER A 238 13.67 9.47 3.42
N THR A 239 14.20 9.52 4.66
CA THR A 239 15.64 9.60 4.95
C THR A 239 16.31 8.22 4.90
N TYR A 240 15.53 7.17 4.57
CA TYR A 240 15.92 5.77 4.60
C TYR A 240 16.23 5.23 6.01
N THR A 241 15.76 5.93 7.05
CA THR A 241 15.90 5.49 8.43
C THR A 241 14.75 4.52 8.77
N VAL A 242 15.08 3.36 9.31
CA VAL A 242 14.07 2.40 9.81
C VAL A 242 13.36 3.00 11.03
N VAL A 243 12.04 3.10 10.96
CA VAL A 243 11.18 3.68 12.00
C VAL A 243 10.27 2.66 12.69
N LYS A 244 10.02 1.50 12.07
CA LYS A 244 9.24 0.40 12.65
C LYS A 244 9.67 -0.93 12.06
N GLU A 245 9.49 -1.99 12.83
CA GLU A 245 9.66 -3.38 12.43
C GLU A 245 8.38 -4.16 12.73
N PHE A 246 8.03 -5.09 11.85
CA PHE A 246 6.79 -5.83 11.88
C PHE A 246 7.04 -7.34 11.86
N PHE A 247 6.30 -8.06 12.72
CA PHE A 247 6.39 -9.51 12.89
C PHE A 247 4.99 -10.12 12.78
N MET A 248 4.93 -11.41 12.43
CA MET A 248 3.72 -12.22 12.61
C MET A 248 3.57 -12.65 14.09
N GLY A 249 2.34 -12.91 14.50
CA GLY A 249 2.03 -13.44 15.83
C GLY A 249 1.89 -14.96 15.84
N ASN A 250 1.49 -15.52 17.00
CA ASN A 250 1.19 -16.95 17.15
C ASN A 250 2.35 -17.90 16.75
N GLY A 251 3.60 -17.45 16.87
CA GLY A 251 4.79 -18.25 16.57
C GLY A 251 5.08 -18.44 15.08
N TYR A 252 4.38 -17.73 14.20
CA TYR A 252 4.66 -17.69 12.77
C TYR A 252 5.71 -16.62 12.44
N PHE A 253 6.40 -16.81 11.32
CA PHE A 253 7.45 -15.91 10.85
C PHE A 253 7.14 -15.48 9.42
N PRO A 254 7.01 -14.17 9.12
CA PRO A 254 6.63 -13.70 7.80
C PRO A 254 7.59 -14.19 6.72
N ASP A 255 7.03 -14.49 5.57
CA ASP A 255 7.78 -14.76 4.35
C ASP A 255 7.99 -13.47 3.53
N SER A 256 9.01 -13.47 2.68
CA SER A 256 9.48 -12.31 1.92
C SER A 256 8.61 -11.88 0.73
N HIS A 257 7.61 -12.67 0.33
CA HIS A 257 6.88 -12.46 -0.93
C HIS A 257 5.90 -11.29 -0.88
N GLU A 258 5.27 -11.01 0.28
CA GLU A 258 4.29 -9.93 0.37
C GLU A 258 4.15 -9.33 1.78
N PHE A 259 4.13 -8.00 1.83
CA PHE A 259 3.72 -7.22 2.99
C PHE A 259 2.82 -6.05 2.60
N LEU A 260 1.70 -5.90 3.31
CA LEU A 260 0.79 -4.76 3.17
C LEU A 260 0.69 -4.04 4.51
N VAL A 261 0.86 -2.72 4.52
CA VAL A 261 0.63 -1.88 5.71
C VAL A 261 -0.12 -0.61 5.34
N PHE A 262 -1.22 -0.35 6.04
CA PHE A 262 -2.18 0.70 5.72
C PHE A 262 -2.06 1.92 6.65
N PRO A 263 -2.61 3.09 6.27
CA PRO A 263 -2.55 4.30 7.08
C PRO A 263 -3.14 4.19 8.49
N ASN A 264 -4.07 3.27 8.72
CA ASN A 264 -4.63 2.98 10.05
C ASN A 264 -3.66 2.19 10.95
N GLY A 265 -2.52 1.74 10.42
CA GLY A 265 -1.52 0.95 11.13
C GLY A 265 -1.73 -0.56 11.05
N HIS A 266 -2.84 -1.03 10.46
CA HIS A 266 -3.06 -2.45 10.23
C HIS A 266 -2.08 -2.97 9.17
N SER A 267 -1.71 -4.24 9.31
CA SER A 267 -0.81 -4.89 8.38
C SER A 267 -1.21 -6.33 8.07
N PHE A 268 -0.91 -6.77 6.86
CA PHE A 268 -1.12 -8.13 6.40
C PHE A 268 0.23 -8.76 6.02
N MET A 269 0.43 -9.98 6.48
CA MET A 269 1.58 -10.82 6.17
C MET A 269 1.11 -12.25 5.97
N PHE A 270 1.90 -13.04 5.25
CA PHE A 270 1.77 -14.49 5.28
C PHE A 270 3.09 -15.17 5.53
N CYS A 271 3.03 -16.46 5.84
CA CYS A 271 4.17 -17.34 5.91
C CYS A 271 3.85 -18.70 5.31
N TYR A 272 4.90 -19.43 4.97
CA TYR A 272 4.80 -20.85 4.67
C TYR A 272 4.82 -21.67 5.97
N ASP A 273 3.95 -22.68 6.03
CA ASP A 273 3.76 -23.53 7.20
C ASP A 273 3.95 -25.00 6.81
N VAL A 274 5.06 -25.61 7.26
CA VAL A 274 5.49 -26.94 6.81
C VAL A 274 5.19 -28.00 7.85
N HIS A 275 4.56 -29.09 7.41
CA HIS A 275 4.40 -30.29 8.22
C HIS A 275 5.08 -31.49 7.56
N PRO A 276 6.04 -32.12 8.26
CA PRO A 276 6.77 -33.29 7.78
C PRO A 276 5.98 -34.58 8.00
N ASN A 277 6.40 -35.63 7.29
CA ASN A 277 5.89 -37.00 7.42
C ASN A 277 4.38 -37.14 7.09
N ILE A 278 3.89 -36.39 6.11
CA ILE A 278 2.52 -36.53 5.62
C ILE A 278 2.46 -37.67 4.59
N ASP A 279 1.52 -38.59 4.77
CA ASP A 279 1.29 -39.71 3.85
C ASP A 279 0.46 -39.25 2.63
N LEU A 280 1.13 -39.14 1.48
CA LEU A 280 0.54 -38.80 0.19
C LEU A 280 0.36 -40.03 -0.72
N SER A 281 0.45 -41.25 -0.18
CA SER A 281 0.28 -42.50 -0.96
C SER A 281 -1.07 -42.57 -1.68
N GLN A 282 -2.11 -41.96 -1.10
CA GLN A 282 -3.44 -41.86 -1.72
C GLN A 282 -3.43 -41.06 -3.04
N TYR A 283 -2.47 -40.15 -3.21
CA TYR A 283 -2.23 -39.36 -4.41
C TYR A 283 -1.13 -39.97 -5.32
N GLY A 284 -0.64 -41.17 -4.98
CA GLY A 284 0.47 -41.82 -5.65
C GLY A 284 1.84 -41.22 -5.32
N GLY A 285 1.94 -40.41 -4.26
CA GLY A 285 3.17 -39.81 -3.77
C GLY A 285 3.86 -40.60 -2.66
N SER A 286 4.79 -39.92 -1.99
CA SER A 286 5.56 -40.45 -0.87
C SER A 286 4.64 -40.77 0.33
N ASP A 287 4.95 -41.81 1.10
CA ASP A 287 4.26 -42.11 2.36
C ASP A 287 4.78 -41.24 3.53
N SER A 288 5.76 -40.37 3.25
CA SER A 288 6.39 -39.48 4.21
C SER A 288 6.95 -38.22 3.52
N ALA A 289 6.06 -37.31 3.11
CA ALA A 289 6.43 -36.03 2.49
C ALA A 289 6.44 -34.87 3.49
N ASP A 290 7.31 -33.88 3.24
CA ASP A 290 7.21 -32.53 3.81
C ASP A 290 6.21 -31.73 2.97
N VAL A 291 5.09 -31.32 3.58
CA VAL A 291 4.04 -30.58 2.88
C VAL A 291 3.98 -29.15 3.40
N THR A 292 4.06 -28.19 2.49
CA THR A 292 4.02 -26.75 2.77
C THR A 292 2.64 -26.18 2.47
N GLY A 293 2.00 -25.64 3.51
CA GLY A 293 0.82 -24.79 3.43
C GLY A 293 1.15 -23.31 3.59
N LEU A 294 0.11 -22.50 3.77
CA LEU A 294 0.19 -21.04 3.91
C LEU A 294 -0.65 -20.59 5.11
N VAL A 295 -0.11 -19.66 5.90
CA VAL A 295 -0.85 -18.94 6.94
C VAL A 295 -0.80 -17.46 6.65
N ILE A 296 -1.96 -16.79 6.67
CA ILE A 296 -2.11 -15.34 6.48
C ILE A 296 -2.56 -14.74 7.81
N GLN A 297 -2.03 -13.58 8.18
CA GLN A 297 -2.49 -12.81 9.34
C GLN A 297 -2.80 -11.36 9.00
N GLU A 298 -3.87 -10.84 9.60
CA GLU A 298 -4.07 -9.40 9.79
C GLU A 298 -3.67 -9.05 11.22
N LEU A 299 -2.83 -8.03 11.36
CA LEU A 299 -2.45 -7.44 12.64
C LEU A 299 -3.00 -6.02 12.74
N ASP A 300 -3.51 -5.67 13.92
CA ASP A 300 -4.01 -4.33 14.22
C ASP A 300 -2.87 -3.32 14.43
N ALA A 301 -3.19 -2.04 14.67
CA ALA A 301 -2.18 -0.99 14.84
C ALA A 301 -1.23 -1.21 16.04
N SER A 302 -1.65 -2.03 17.02
CA SER A 302 -0.88 -2.45 18.19
C SER A 302 -0.15 -3.77 17.98
N ASN A 303 -0.14 -4.30 16.75
CA ASN A 303 0.44 -5.57 16.34
C ASN A 303 -0.24 -6.80 16.99
N ASN A 304 -1.53 -6.71 17.35
CA ASN A 304 -2.29 -7.88 17.77
C ASN A 304 -2.83 -8.62 16.55
N VAL A 305 -2.70 -9.95 16.50
CA VAL A 305 -3.35 -10.76 15.45
C VAL A 305 -4.86 -10.72 15.64
N ILE A 306 -5.58 -10.14 14.67
CA ILE A 306 -7.04 -10.01 14.68
C ILE A 306 -7.74 -10.88 13.63
N PHE A 307 -6.97 -11.46 12.71
CA PHE A 307 -7.39 -12.47 11.75
C PHE A 307 -6.22 -13.38 11.43
N GLU A 308 -6.48 -14.69 11.34
CA GLU A 308 -5.54 -15.72 10.94
C GLU A 308 -6.24 -16.74 10.02
N TRP A 309 -5.71 -16.95 8.84
CA TRP A 309 -6.27 -17.86 7.86
C TRP A 309 -5.22 -18.91 7.50
N SER A 310 -5.58 -20.18 7.61
CA SER A 310 -4.70 -21.29 7.29
C SER A 310 -5.22 -22.05 6.07
N SER A 311 -4.34 -22.32 5.11
CA SER A 311 -4.71 -23.09 3.92
C SER A 311 -5.09 -24.53 4.27
N TRP A 312 -4.55 -25.09 5.36
CA TRP A 312 -4.89 -26.43 5.86
C TRP A 312 -6.38 -26.61 6.21
N ASP A 313 -7.09 -25.51 6.41
CA ASP A 313 -8.51 -25.50 6.74
C ASP A 313 -9.44 -25.25 5.53
N HIS A 314 -8.87 -24.84 4.40
CA HIS A 314 -9.62 -24.20 3.31
C HIS A 314 -9.29 -24.74 1.93
N PHE A 315 -8.14 -25.39 1.77
CA PHE A 315 -7.69 -26.04 0.54
C PHE A 315 -7.39 -27.51 0.78
N GLU A 316 -7.51 -28.30 -0.27
CA GLU A 316 -7.05 -29.68 -0.31
C GLU A 316 -5.70 -29.76 -1.02
N ILE A 317 -4.85 -30.71 -0.64
CA ILE A 317 -3.51 -30.86 -1.24
C ILE A 317 -3.61 -31.17 -2.75
N ASP A 318 -4.66 -31.87 -3.18
CA ASP A 318 -4.91 -32.20 -4.59
C ASP A 318 -5.65 -31.12 -5.38
N ASP A 319 -5.88 -29.93 -4.78
CA ASP A 319 -6.24 -28.73 -5.54
C ASP A 319 -5.09 -28.25 -6.45
N MET A 320 -3.87 -28.72 -6.19
CA MET A 320 -2.69 -28.37 -6.96
C MET A 320 -2.85 -28.75 -8.43
N VAL A 321 -2.43 -27.85 -9.32
CA VAL A 321 -2.51 -28.09 -10.77
C VAL A 321 -1.78 -29.35 -11.18
N TYR A 322 -2.32 -30.09 -12.16
CA TYR A 322 -1.87 -31.45 -12.50
C TYR A 322 -0.38 -31.57 -12.88
N TRP A 323 0.26 -30.47 -13.26
CA TRP A 323 1.65 -30.42 -13.72
C TRP A 323 2.66 -30.06 -12.63
N GLN A 324 2.20 -29.79 -11.41
CA GLN A 324 3.07 -29.72 -10.25
C GLN A 324 3.10 -31.11 -9.59
N PRO A 325 4.28 -31.63 -9.24
CA PRO A 325 4.39 -32.99 -8.71
C PRO A 325 3.94 -33.07 -7.25
N ILE A 326 2.80 -33.73 -6.98
CA ILE A 326 2.41 -34.16 -5.62
C ILE A 326 3.21 -35.40 -5.18
N THR A 327 3.96 -36.02 -6.10
CA THR A 327 4.65 -37.29 -5.84
C THR A 327 6.06 -37.15 -5.26
N GLY A 328 6.53 -35.92 -5.01
CA GLY A 328 7.84 -35.65 -4.42
C GLY A 328 7.85 -35.84 -2.90
N ASP A 329 9.04 -35.83 -2.31
CA ASP A 329 9.23 -35.81 -0.85
C ASP A 329 9.03 -34.40 -0.26
N GLN A 330 8.96 -33.37 -1.11
CA GLN A 330 8.57 -32.00 -0.75
C GLN A 330 7.42 -31.56 -1.65
N VAL A 331 6.32 -31.12 -1.05
CA VAL A 331 5.11 -30.70 -1.76
C VAL A 331 4.64 -29.35 -1.21
N ASP A 332 4.83 -28.30 -1.99
CA ASP A 332 4.25 -26.98 -1.75
C ASP A 332 3.01 -26.81 -2.62
N TYR A 333 1.83 -26.95 -2.03
CA TYR A 333 0.59 -27.02 -2.81
C TYR A 333 -0.03 -25.66 -3.10
N VAL A 334 0.22 -24.64 -2.27
CA VAL A 334 -0.36 -23.31 -2.44
C VAL A 334 0.60 -22.37 -3.16
N HIS A 335 1.80 -22.22 -2.61
CA HIS A 335 2.78 -21.20 -2.97
C HIS A 335 2.14 -19.82 -3.19
N GLY A 336 1.63 -19.23 -2.09
CA GLY A 336 1.10 -17.87 -2.09
C GLY A 336 2.20 -16.85 -2.35
N ASN A 337 2.01 -15.97 -3.34
CA ASN A 337 3.06 -15.01 -3.74
C ASN A 337 2.64 -13.55 -3.72
N SER A 338 1.34 -13.24 -3.72
CA SER A 338 0.84 -11.87 -3.58
C SER A 338 -0.50 -11.85 -2.88
N MET A 339 -0.75 -10.74 -2.19
CA MET A 339 -2.03 -10.41 -1.60
C MET A 339 -2.42 -8.97 -1.93
N GLU A 340 -3.72 -8.72 -1.97
CA GLU A 340 -4.27 -7.39 -2.20
C GLU A 340 -5.63 -7.21 -1.52
N LEU A 341 -5.93 -6.03 -0.99
CA LEU A 341 -7.29 -5.73 -0.52
C LEU A 341 -8.16 -5.25 -1.69
N ASP A 342 -9.32 -5.88 -1.84
CA ASP A 342 -10.34 -5.42 -2.77
C ASP A 342 -11.17 -4.26 -2.14
N PHE A 343 -11.95 -3.55 -2.95
CA PHE A 343 -12.70 -2.37 -2.50
C PHE A 343 -13.82 -2.67 -1.49
N ASP A 344 -14.25 -3.93 -1.40
CA ASP A 344 -15.19 -4.39 -0.37
C ASP A 344 -14.50 -4.76 0.95
N GLY A 345 -13.18 -4.58 1.04
CA GLY A 345 -12.39 -4.87 2.23
C GLY A 345 -12.05 -6.34 2.41
N ASN A 346 -12.22 -7.17 1.37
CA ASN A 346 -11.87 -8.59 1.39
C ASN A 346 -10.51 -8.83 0.72
N LEU A 347 -9.85 -9.92 1.08
CA LEU A 347 -8.48 -10.20 0.66
C LEU A 347 -8.46 -11.05 -0.61
N LEU A 348 -7.60 -10.68 -1.56
CA LEU A 348 -7.25 -11.45 -2.75
C LEU A 348 -5.91 -12.13 -2.48
N LEU A 349 -5.80 -13.41 -2.80
CA LEU A 349 -4.57 -14.21 -2.71
C LEU A 349 -4.24 -14.77 -4.09
N SER A 350 -2.99 -14.58 -4.53
CA SER A 350 -2.45 -15.27 -5.71
C SER A 350 -1.64 -16.50 -5.28
N SER A 351 -2.06 -17.66 -5.76
CA SER A 351 -1.45 -18.95 -5.47
C SER A 351 -0.80 -19.52 -6.72
N ARG A 352 0.54 -19.53 -6.76
CA ARG A 352 1.34 -19.92 -7.93
C ARG A 352 1.11 -21.38 -8.30
N HIS A 353 1.13 -22.28 -7.31
CA HIS A 353 1.01 -23.73 -7.54
C HIS A 353 -0.44 -24.20 -7.72
N LEU A 354 -1.42 -23.36 -7.40
CA LEU A 354 -2.81 -23.55 -7.80
C LEU A 354 -3.12 -22.93 -9.17
N SER A 355 -2.23 -22.05 -9.69
CA SER A 355 -2.52 -21.17 -10.84
C SER A 355 -3.88 -20.49 -10.70
N GLU A 356 -4.13 -19.96 -9.50
CA GLU A 356 -5.44 -19.51 -9.06
C GLU A 356 -5.34 -18.20 -8.27
N ILE A 357 -6.36 -17.37 -8.41
CA ILE A 357 -6.66 -16.27 -7.50
C ILE A 357 -7.85 -16.65 -6.61
N THR A 358 -7.66 -16.56 -5.31
CA THR A 358 -8.69 -16.83 -4.30
C THR A 358 -9.10 -15.53 -3.61
N LYS A 359 -10.41 -15.26 -3.50
CA LYS A 359 -10.92 -14.17 -2.67
C LYS A 359 -11.41 -14.71 -1.34
N ILE A 360 -10.93 -14.13 -0.24
CA ILE A 360 -11.19 -14.54 1.14
C ILE A 360 -12.00 -13.44 1.84
N ASP A 361 -13.11 -13.84 2.47
CA ASP A 361 -13.90 -12.95 3.31
C ASP A 361 -13.14 -12.65 4.60
N LEU A 362 -12.69 -11.41 4.79
CA LEU A 362 -11.94 -11.07 6.00
C LEU A 362 -12.82 -11.04 7.25
N SER A 363 -14.14 -10.98 7.12
CA SER A 363 -15.08 -11.00 8.25
C SER A 363 -15.37 -12.41 8.75
N THR A 364 -15.33 -13.42 7.88
CA THR A 364 -15.68 -14.82 8.22
C THR A 364 -14.56 -15.84 8.05
N GLY A 365 -13.52 -15.53 7.28
CA GLY A 365 -12.46 -16.45 6.88
C GLY A 365 -12.84 -17.39 5.73
N ASP A 366 -14.07 -17.32 5.21
CA ASP A 366 -14.53 -18.19 4.14
C ASP A 366 -13.97 -17.77 2.78
N ILE A 367 -13.83 -18.74 1.87
CA ILE A 367 -13.54 -18.45 0.46
C ILE A 367 -14.81 -17.92 -0.21
N ILE A 368 -14.75 -16.71 -0.78
CA ILE A 368 -15.84 -16.10 -1.56
C ILE A 368 -15.86 -16.67 -2.98
N TRP A 369 -14.70 -16.73 -3.64
CA TRP A 369 -14.57 -17.31 -4.97
C TRP A 369 -13.13 -17.71 -5.32
N ARG A 370 -13.02 -18.53 -6.36
CA ARG A 370 -11.76 -19.05 -6.93
C ARG A 370 -11.76 -18.83 -8.43
N MET A 371 -10.73 -18.16 -8.97
CA MET A 371 -10.57 -17.84 -10.39
C MET A 371 -9.28 -18.46 -10.92
N GLY A 372 -9.36 -19.22 -12.02
CA GLY A 372 -8.23 -20.00 -12.55
C GLY A 372 -8.07 -21.37 -11.86
N GLY A 373 -7.03 -22.10 -12.23
CA GLY A 373 -6.72 -23.42 -11.66
C GLY A 373 -7.77 -24.51 -11.90
N GLU A 374 -7.63 -25.61 -11.16
CA GLU A 374 -8.53 -26.78 -11.23
C GLU A 374 -9.91 -26.50 -10.60
N ASN A 375 -9.99 -25.53 -9.68
CA ASN A 375 -11.21 -25.13 -8.98
C ASN A 375 -11.85 -23.84 -9.53
N ASN A 376 -11.55 -23.51 -10.80
CA ASN A 376 -12.02 -22.29 -11.43
C ASN A 376 -13.56 -22.16 -11.43
N GLN A 377 -14.06 -21.01 -10.96
CA GLN A 377 -15.48 -20.67 -11.00
C GLN A 377 -15.84 -19.69 -12.12
N PHE A 378 -14.84 -19.08 -12.78
CA PHE A 378 -15.06 -17.97 -13.69
C PHE A 378 -15.11 -18.41 -15.15
N THR A 379 -16.02 -17.80 -15.92
CA THR A 379 -15.97 -17.86 -17.39
C THR A 379 -15.11 -16.71 -17.90
N PHE A 380 -14.05 -17.05 -18.65
CA PHE A 380 -13.18 -16.05 -19.27
C PHE A 380 -13.76 -15.60 -20.60
N ILE A 381 -13.81 -14.27 -20.80
CA ILE A 381 -14.40 -13.63 -21.98
C ILE A 381 -13.31 -12.79 -22.66
N ASN A 382 -13.23 -12.86 -23.99
CA ASN A 382 -12.24 -12.19 -24.83
C ASN A 382 -10.77 -12.57 -24.56
N ASP A 383 -10.53 -13.59 -23.73
CA ASP A 383 -9.21 -14.16 -23.59
C ASP A 383 -8.94 -15.13 -24.75
N PRO A 384 -7.86 -14.94 -25.53
CA PRO A 384 -7.53 -15.83 -26.64
C PRO A 384 -7.08 -17.23 -26.19
N ASP A 385 -6.66 -17.38 -24.92
CA ASP A 385 -6.28 -18.67 -24.36
C ASP A 385 -7.53 -19.51 -24.06
N THR A 386 -7.53 -20.80 -24.42
CA THR A 386 -8.75 -21.62 -24.38
C THR A 386 -8.69 -22.82 -23.44
N SER A 387 -7.55 -23.11 -22.81
CA SER A 387 -7.38 -24.24 -21.90
C SER A 387 -6.84 -23.83 -20.53
N VAL A 388 -5.76 -23.03 -20.53
CA VAL A 388 -5.14 -22.47 -19.33
C VAL A 388 -5.04 -20.98 -19.56
N TYR A 389 -5.82 -20.19 -18.82
CA TYR A 389 -5.91 -18.73 -19.02
C TYR A 389 -4.71 -18.00 -18.40
N PHE A 390 -4.12 -18.54 -17.34
CA PHE A 390 -2.86 -18.12 -16.76
C PHE A 390 -2.26 -19.27 -15.94
N SER A 391 -0.96 -19.23 -15.69
CA SER A 391 -0.29 -20.25 -14.88
C SER A 391 0.97 -19.72 -14.21
N GLY A 392 1.13 -20.01 -12.92
CA GLY A 392 2.27 -19.55 -12.12
C GLY A 392 2.33 -18.03 -11.96
N GLN A 393 1.19 -17.36 -12.03
CA GLN A 393 1.05 -15.90 -12.03
C GLN A 393 1.55 -15.25 -10.74
N HIS A 394 1.97 -13.98 -10.86
CA HIS A 394 2.45 -13.13 -9.78
C HIS A 394 1.74 -11.77 -9.79
N ASP A 395 1.83 -11.07 -8.66
CA ASP A 395 1.45 -9.66 -8.52
C ASP A 395 0.02 -9.37 -8.95
N PHE A 396 -0.95 -10.12 -8.41
CA PHE A 396 -2.36 -9.88 -8.67
C PHE A 396 -2.83 -8.64 -7.90
N ARG A 397 -3.19 -7.57 -8.61
CA ARG A 397 -3.51 -6.27 -8.00
C ARG A 397 -4.89 -5.76 -8.39
N ARG A 398 -5.53 -5.09 -7.45
CA ARG A 398 -6.74 -4.28 -7.63
C ARG A 398 -6.31 -2.90 -8.15
N LEU A 399 -6.89 -2.46 -9.25
CA LEU A 399 -6.63 -1.16 -9.86
C LEU A 399 -7.68 -0.13 -9.43
N ASP A 400 -7.30 1.16 -9.40
CA ASP A 400 -8.20 2.28 -9.06
C ASP A 400 -9.45 2.37 -9.93
N ASN A 401 -9.35 1.94 -11.20
CA ASN A 401 -10.48 1.89 -12.14
C ASN A 401 -11.47 0.74 -11.85
N GLY A 402 -11.18 -0.11 -10.86
CA GLY A 402 -11.98 -1.27 -10.51
C GLY A 402 -11.71 -2.51 -11.36
N ASN A 403 -10.60 -2.56 -12.09
CA ASN A 403 -10.13 -3.77 -12.77
C ASN A 403 -9.09 -4.50 -11.90
N TYR A 404 -8.61 -5.62 -12.42
CA TYR A 404 -7.57 -6.43 -11.80
C TYR A 404 -6.45 -6.69 -12.79
N THR A 405 -5.20 -6.55 -12.37
CA THR A 405 -4.01 -6.85 -13.19
C THR A 405 -3.22 -8.00 -12.61
N MET A 406 -2.46 -8.70 -13.44
CA MET A 406 -1.49 -9.71 -13.03
C MET A 406 -0.30 -9.75 -13.97
N PHE A 407 0.83 -10.20 -13.45
CA PHE A 407 1.93 -10.72 -14.26
C PHE A 407 1.74 -12.24 -14.43
N ASN A 408 1.40 -12.68 -15.62
CA ASN A 408 1.20 -14.09 -15.95
C ASN A 408 2.51 -14.67 -16.50
N ASN A 409 3.19 -15.48 -15.69
CA ASN A 409 4.42 -16.18 -16.06
C ASN A 409 4.23 -17.18 -17.20
N ALA A 410 3.01 -17.73 -17.35
CA ALA A 410 2.64 -18.64 -18.43
C ALA A 410 3.38 -20.00 -18.41
N ASN A 411 3.81 -20.47 -17.23
CA ASN A 411 4.60 -21.69 -17.05
C ASN A 411 4.08 -22.97 -17.73
N LYS A 412 2.77 -23.07 -18.06
CA LYS A 412 2.17 -24.23 -18.75
C LYS A 412 1.19 -23.85 -19.85
N MET A 413 1.27 -22.62 -20.33
CA MET A 413 0.47 -22.22 -21.47
C MET A 413 1.10 -22.77 -22.76
N GLN A 414 0.30 -22.83 -23.83
CA GLN A 414 0.75 -23.39 -25.11
C GLN A 414 1.93 -22.60 -25.71
N GLU A 415 1.92 -21.28 -25.51
CA GLU A 415 3.02 -20.40 -25.86
C GLU A 415 3.78 -20.05 -24.59
N GLU A 416 5.06 -20.40 -24.53
CA GLU A 416 5.97 -19.98 -23.46
C GLU A 416 6.35 -18.52 -23.67
N ALA A 417 5.44 -17.62 -23.28
CA ALA A 417 5.64 -16.17 -23.29
C ALA A 417 4.89 -15.57 -22.11
N SER A 418 5.60 -14.83 -21.25
CA SER A 418 4.95 -14.15 -20.14
C SER A 418 4.14 -12.97 -20.65
N THR A 419 3.01 -12.72 -19.99
CA THR A 419 2.05 -11.69 -20.38
C THR A 419 1.61 -10.88 -19.18
N VAL A 420 1.22 -9.64 -19.40
CA VAL A 420 0.42 -8.89 -18.43
C VAL A 420 -1.04 -9.01 -18.85
N LYS A 421 -1.94 -9.28 -17.92
CA LYS A 421 -3.38 -9.38 -18.20
C LYS A 421 -4.17 -8.47 -17.27
N GLU A 422 -5.08 -7.70 -17.83
CA GLU A 422 -6.05 -6.88 -17.10
C GLU A 422 -7.47 -7.40 -17.33
N TYR A 423 -8.18 -7.70 -16.24
CA TYR A 423 -9.55 -8.22 -16.27
C TYR A 423 -10.53 -7.28 -15.58
N VAL A 424 -11.73 -7.17 -16.16
CA VAL A 424 -12.94 -6.76 -15.44
C VAL A 424 -13.59 -8.03 -14.89
N LEU A 425 -13.84 -8.08 -13.58
CA LEU A 425 -14.55 -9.19 -12.97
C LEU A 425 -16.00 -8.81 -12.65
N ASP A 426 -16.94 -9.58 -13.18
CA ASP A 426 -18.28 -9.69 -12.61
C ASP A 426 -18.24 -10.81 -11.57
N GLN A 427 -18.15 -10.43 -10.30
CA GLN A 427 -17.99 -11.37 -9.19
C GLN A 427 -19.29 -12.14 -8.88
N ASP A 428 -20.45 -11.65 -9.30
CA ASP A 428 -21.74 -12.33 -9.08
C ASP A 428 -22.03 -13.32 -10.21
N ALA A 429 -21.87 -12.87 -11.47
CA ALA A 429 -22.03 -13.71 -12.64
C ALA A 429 -20.84 -14.67 -12.86
N LYS A 430 -19.76 -14.50 -12.09
CA LYS A 430 -18.48 -15.22 -12.22
C LYS A 430 -17.94 -15.14 -13.65
N THR A 431 -17.75 -13.93 -14.15
CA THR A 431 -17.11 -13.70 -15.45
C THR A 431 -15.85 -12.85 -15.32
N ALA A 432 -14.80 -13.25 -16.03
CA ALA A 432 -13.54 -12.53 -16.13
C ALA A 432 -13.36 -12.06 -17.57
N THR A 433 -13.62 -10.78 -17.84
CA THR A 433 -13.48 -10.23 -19.18
C THR A 433 -12.09 -9.63 -19.35
N LEU A 434 -11.27 -10.20 -20.24
CA LEU A 434 -9.97 -9.64 -20.59
C LEU A 434 -10.21 -8.33 -21.34
N VAL A 435 -9.74 -7.22 -20.78
CA VAL A 435 -9.91 -5.88 -21.36
C VAL A 435 -8.62 -5.31 -21.90
N TRP A 436 -7.48 -5.80 -21.41
CA TRP A 436 -6.17 -5.45 -21.94
C TRP A 436 -5.18 -6.59 -21.67
N SER A 437 -4.23 -6.78 -22.57
CA SER A 437 -3.14 -7.72 -22.41
C SER A 437 -1.91 -7.22 -23.15
N TYR A 438 -0.74 -7.51 -22.60
CA TYR A 438 0.54 -7.23 -23.23
C TYR A 438 1.42 -8.47 -23.26
N LYS A 439 2.01 -8.71 -24.44
CA LYS A 439 3.06 -9.70 -24.67
C LYS A 439 4.22 -8.96 -25.33
N HIS A 440 5.42 -9.08 -24.75
CA HIS A 440 6.60 -8.43 -25.30
C HIS A 440 6.93 -8.96 -26.72
N PRO A 441 7.36 -8.11 -27.67
CA PRO A 441 7.87 -8.55 -28.97
C PRO A 441 9.02 -9.55 -28.84
N GLN A 442 9.20 -10.43 -29.82
CA GLN A 442 10.30 -11.41 -29.74
C GLN A 442 11.68 -10.72 -29.80
N VAL A 443 12.59 -11.13 -28.92
CA VAL A 443 14.01 -10.72 -28.95
C VAL A 443 14.78 -11.81 -29.68
N ASN A 444 15.41 -11.46 -30.81
CA ASN A 444 16.12 -12.41 -31.68
C ASN A 444 15.28 -13.64 -32.11
N GLY A 445 13.95 -13.52 -32.17
CA GLY A 445 13.04 -14.62 -32.49
C GLY A 445 12.65 -15.51 -31.30
N HIS A 446 13.03 -15.13 -30.07
CA HIS A 446 12.67 -15.80 -28.83
C HIS A 446 11.62 -14.98 -28.07
N ASN A 447 10.67 -15.67 -27.45
CA ASN A 447 9.70 -15.05 -26.55
C ASN A 447 10.36 -14.65 -25.24
N VAL A 448 9.95 -13.51 -24.66
CA VAL A 448 10.31 -13.16 -23.29
C VAL A 448 9.48 -14.04 -22.34
N PHE A 449 10.16 -14.91 -21.59
CA PHE A 449 9.52 -15.86 -20.71
C PHE A 449 10.19 -15.81 -19.33
N SER A 450 9.36 -15.59 -18.32
CA SER A 450 9.73 -15.48 -16.92
C SER A 450 9.27 -16.72 -16.17
N ASP A 451 10.21 -17.56 -15.76
CA ASP A 451 9.95 -18.81 -15.04
C ASP A 451 9.24 -18.59 -13.70
N ALA A 452 9.54 -17.48 -13.02
CA ALA A 452 8.96 -17.09 -11.73
C ALA A 452 9.05 -15.58 -11.50
N MET A 453 8.50 -15.11 -10.39
CA MET A 453 8.54 -13.69 -9.98
C MET A 453 7.87 -12.77 -11.01
N GLY A 454 8.12 -11.46 -10.92
CA GLY A 454 7.60 -10.46 -11.84
C GLY A 454 6.49 -9.60 -11.23
N SER A 455 6.28 -8.44 -11.83
CA SER A 455 5.23 -7.48 -11.42
C SER A 455 4.70 -6.68 -12.61
N ALA A 456 3.48 -6.18 -12.46
CA ALA A 456 2.84 -5.31 -13.44
C ALA A 456 2.05 -4.20 -12.74
N GLN A 457 2.48 -2.96 -12.95
CA GLN A 457 1.91 -1.78 -12.30
C GLN A 457 1.30 -0.82 -13.34
N ARG A 458 0.01 -0.55 -13.22
CA ARG A 458 -0.63 0.55 -13.95
C ARG A 458 -0.18 1.88 -13.35
N LEU A 459 0.34 2.78 -14.18
CA LEU A 459 0.86 4.09 -13.80
C LEU A 459 -0.18 5.20 -13.97
N PRO A 460 -0.03 6.36 -13.29
CA PRO A 460 -1.00 7.46 -13.35
C PRO A 460 -1.27 8.05 -14.75
N ASN A 461 -0.31 7.99 -15.67
CA ASN A 461 -0.49 8.43 -17.06
C ASN A 461 -1.19 7.38 -17.96
N GLY A 462 -1.60 6.23 -17.39
CA GLY A 462 -2.22 5.13 -18.11
C GLY A 462 -1.25 4.11 -18.71
N ASN A 463 0.07 4.34 -18.61
CA ASN A 463 1.08 3.38 -19.01
C ASN A 463 1.13 2.19 -18.02
N THR A 464 1.78 1.10 -18.41
CA THR A 464 2.01 -0.06 -17.55
C THR A 464 3.50 -0.33 -17.43
N PHE A 465 4.02 -0.31 -16.20
CA PHE A 465 5.39 -0.70 -15.87
C PHE A 465 5.45 -2.19 -15.54
N ILE A 466 6.43 -2.89 -16.10
CA ILE A 466 6.52 -4.34 -16.10
C ILE A 466 7.92 -4.75 -15.64
N ASN A 467 8.00 -5.65 -14.66
CA ASN A 467 9.21 -6.36 -14.27
C ASN A 467 9.10 -7.82 -14.71
N TYR A 468 10.13 -8.33 -15.39
CA TYR A 468 10.15 -9.71 -15.88
C TYR A 468 10.72 -10.73 -14.88
N GLY A 469 11.06 -10.34 -13.64
CA GLY A 469 11.36 -11.33 -12.62
C GLY A 469 12.54 -12.25 -12.96
N LEU A 470 12.32 -13.56 -12.80
CA LEU A 470 13.28 -14.62 -13.12
C LEU A 470 13.14 -15.05 -14.58
N VAL A 471 14.11 -14.67 -15.43
CA VAL A 471 14.21 -15.11 -16.83
C VAL A 471 15.44 -16.00 -16.96
N LEU A 472 15.25 -17.32 -17.14
CA LEU A 472 16.36 -18.29 -17.17
C LEU A 472 17.04 -18.44 -18.54
N ASP A 473 16.42 -18.04 -19.65
CA ASP A 473 17.10 -18.01 -20.94
C ASP A 473 18.06 -16.82 -20.99
N VAL A 474 19.30 -17.11 -20.60
CA VAL A 474 20.40 -16.15 -20.49
C VAL A 474 21.13 -15.91 -21.82
N ALA A 475 20.75 -16.61 -22.90
CA ALA A 475 21.40 -16.48 -24.19
C ALA A 475 20.91 -15.25 -24.97
N GLN A 476 19.79 -14.65 -24.56
CA GLN A 476 19.19 -13.48 -25.20
C GLN A 476 19.27 -12.25 -24.29
N PRO A 477 19.39 -11.04 -24.88
CA PRO A 477 19.38 -9.79 -24.14
C PRO A 477 17.92 -9.40 -23.81
N PHE A 478 17.24 -10.22 -23.00
CA PHE A 478 15.86 -9.92 -22.60
C PHE A 478 15.77 -8.69 -21.69
N PRO A 479 14.67 -7.93 -21.81
CA PRO A 479 14.44 -6.79 -20.93
C PRO A 479 14.22 -7.24 -19.49
N ARG A 480 14.63 -6.37 -18.58
CA ARG A 480 14.41 -6.53 -17.14
C ARG A 480 13.20 -5.75 -16.70
N PHE A 481 13.07 -4.54 -17.25
CA PHE A 481 11.93 -3.67 -17.04
C PHE A 481 11.47 -3.11 -18.38
N THR A 482 10.16 -3.02 -18.59
CA THR A 482 9.55 -2.34 -19.74
C THR A 482 8.42 -1.46 -19.23
N GLU A 483 8.30 -0.26 -19.76
CA GLU A 483 7.10 0.56 -19.66
C GLU A 483 6.42 0.65 -21.03
N VAL A 484 5.12 0.39 -21.06
CA VAL A 484 4.31 0.44 -22.28
C VAL A 484 3.14 1.40 -22.14
N ASP A 485 2.79 2.07 -23.23
CA ASP A 485 1.55 2.84 -23.28
C ASP A 485 0.30 1.94 -23.32
N SER A 486 -0.89 2.55 -23.23
CA SER A 486 -2.17 1.81 -23.28
C SER A 486 -2.40 1.01 -24.58
N ALA A 487 -1.69 1.35 -25.67
CA ALA A 487 -1.73 0.61 -26.93
C ALA A 487 -0.70 -0.53 -27.00
N GLY A 488 0.16 -0.67 -25.98
CA GLY A 488 1.21 -1.67 -25.91
C GLY A 488 2.50 -1.27 -26.62
N ASN A 489 2.68 0.00 -26.98
CA ASN A 489 3.97 0.47 -27.52
C ASN A 489 4.97 0.62 -26.37
N ILE A 490 6.17 0.10 -26.56
CA ILE A 490 7.28 0.31 -25.61
C ILE A 490 7.67 1.79 -25.63
N VAL A 491 7.56 2.45 -24.47
CA VAL A 491 7.94 3.86 -24.30
C VAL A 491 9.23 4.01 -23.50
N TRP A 492 9.57 3.02 -22.67
CA TRP A 492 10.84 2.93 -21.95
C TRP A 492 11.20 1.47 -21.67
N GLU A 493 12.49 1.13 -21.69
CA GLU A 493 12.93 -0.25 -21.46
C GLU A 493 14.39 -0.33 -20.98
N VAL A 494 14.64 -1.23 -20.04
CA VAL A 494 15.97 -1.52 -19.48
C VAL A 494 16.42 -2.92 -19.85
N ASN A 495 17.60 -3.01 -20.45
CA ASN A 495 18.32 -4.25 -20.75
C ASN A 495 19.69 -4.22 -20.07
N TYR A 496 20.13 -5.28 -19.40
CA TYR A 496 21.50 -5.37 -18.88
C TYR A 496 22.49 -5.67 -20.02
N ILE A 497 23.61 -4.94 -20.07
CA ILE A 497 24.62 -4.99 -21.16
C ILE A 497 25.50 -6.23 -21.04
N GLU A 498 26.00 -6.48 -19.84
CA GLU A 498 26.84 -7.64 -19.51
C GLU A 498 26.20 -8.41 -18.37
N ASP A 499 26.32 -9.74 -18.41
CA ASP A 499 25.90 -10.60 -17.30
C ASP A 499 24.40 -10.49 -16.96
N SER A 500 23.58 -10.11 -17.96
CA SER A 500 22.11 -10.08 -17.87
C SER A 500 21.59 -11.37 -17.28
N ALA A 501 22.23 -12.49 -17.65
CA ALA A 501 22.08 -13.83 -17.16
C ALA A 501 21.97 -14.03 -15.64
N ASN A 502 22.51 -13.12 -14.84
CA ASN A 502 22.70 -13.37 -13.41
C ASN A 502 22.02 -12.37 -12.50
N TYR A 503 21.46 -11.27 -13.01
CA TYR A 503 20.77 -10.28 -12.19
C TYR A 503 19.26 -10.34 -12.36
N TYR A 504 18.58 -10.40 -11.22
CA TYR A 504 17.14 -10.53 -11.13
C TYR A 504 16.59 -9.50 -10.17
N SER A 505 15.31 -9.20 -10.33
CA SER A 505 14.54 -8.53 -9.30
C SER A 505 13.22 -9.24 -9.13
N TYR A 506 12.87 -9.57 -7.88
CA TYR A 506 11.62 -10.25 -7.59
C TYR A 506 10.43 -9.44 -8.10
N ARG A 507 10.43 -8.16 -7.74
CA ARG A 507 9.46 -7.14 -8.14
C ARG A 507 10.18 -5.82 -8.32
N ALA A 508 9.63 -5.02 -9.24
CA ALA A 508 9.96 -3.62 -9.33
C ALA A 508 8.70 -2.79 -9.54
N TYR A 509 8.72 -1.58 -9.02
CA TYR A 509 7.62 -0.63 -9.10
C TYR A 509 8.15 0.76 -9.37
N LYS A 510 7.31 1.62 -9.93
CA LYS A 510 7.62 3.01 -10.21
C LYS A 510 6.74 3.91 -9.35
N PHE A 511 7.37 4.84 -8.63
CA PHE A 511 6.67 5.81 -7.79
C PHE A 511 7.36 7.17 -7.85
N ILE A 512 6.65 8.22 -7.48
CA ILE A 512 7.28 9.51 -7.17
C ILE A 512 7.93 9.37 -5.78
N TRP A 513 9.25 9.54 -5.70
CA TRP A 513 10.00 9.37 -4.45
C TRP A 513 10.33 10.68 -3.75
N GLU A 514 9.33 11.41 -3.27
CA GLU A 514 9.54 12.53 -2.33
C GLU A 514 8.30 12.67 -1.44
N ARG A 515 8.38 12.14 -0.21
CA ARG A 515 7.24 12.15 0.71
C ARG A 515 6.92 13.51 1.30
N CYS A 516 7.98 14.32 1.47
CA CYS A 516 7.89 15.66 2.01
C CYS A 516 8.76 16.58 1.16
N ALA A 517 8.26 16.90 -0.03
CA ALA A 517 8.96 17.79 -0.94
C ALA A 517 9.01 19.21 -0.37
N SER A 518 10.15 19.88 -0.57
CA SER A 518 10.22 21.33 -0.39
C SER A 518 9.34 22.00 -1.45
N PRO A 519 8.71 23.16 -1.19
CA PRO A 519 7.98 23.87 -2.23
C PRO A 519 8.92 24.21 -3.38
N ILE A 520 8.47 23.97 -4.62
CA ILE A 520 9.26 24.26 -5.82
C ILE A 520 9.31 25.77 -6.12
N ASP A 521 10.43 26.24 -6.67
CA ASP A 521 10.73 27.66 -6.90
C ASP A 521 9.67 28.41 -7.74
N SER A 522 9.02 27.71 -8.67
CA SER A 522 7.98 28.28 -9.53
C SER A 522 6.72 28.73 -8.77
N GLY A 523 6.58 28.32 -7.51
CA GLY A 523 5.45 28.68 -6.64
C GLY A 523 5.71 29.85 -5.70
N PHE A 524 6.95 30.34 -5.55
CA PHE A 524 7.27 31.40 -4.58
C PHE A 524 6.81 32.78 -5.08
N ILE A 525 5.94 33.41 -4.30
CA ILE A 525 5.39 34.73 -4.64
C ILE A 525 5.55 35.63 -3.42
N THR A 526 6.22 36.77 -3.60
CA THR A 526 6.19 37.88 -2.64
C THR A 526 5.39 39.03 -3.24
N THR A 527 4.31 39.44 -2.59
CA THR A 527 3.43 40.52 -3.06
C THR A 527 3.12 41.51 -1.94
N ASN A 528 2.37 42.58 -2.28
CA ASN A 528 1.93 43.61 -1.33
C ASN A 528 3.08 44.18 -0.48
N ILE A 529 4.27 44.29 -1.09
CA ILE A 529 5.47 44.84 -0.46
C ILE A 529 5.20 46.32 -0.17
N GLY A 530 5.11 46.64 1.12
CA GLY A 530 4.97 47.98 1.66
C GLY A 530 6.28 48.49 2.24
N THR A 531 6.21 49.59 2.98
CA THR A 531 7.36 50.14 3.72
C THR A 531 7.78 49.26 4.89
N ASP A 532 6.85 48.50 5.47
CA ASP A 532 7.04 47.68 6.66
C ASP A 532 6.25 46.36 6.60
N THR A 533 5.69 46.02 5.44
CA THR A 533 4.86 44.82 5.24
C THR A 533 5.24 44.06 3.98
N ALA A 534 4.99 42.75 3.96
CA ALA A 534 5.02 41.94 2.74
C ALA A 534 4.18 40.67 2.92
N ASP A 535 3.59 40.17 1.84
CA ASP A 535 2.83 38.93 1.81
C ASP A 535 3.60 37.86 1.01
N PHE A 536 3.58 36.63 1.51
CA PHE A 536 4.33 35.50 0.97
C PHE A 536 3.37 34.34 0.70
N SER A 537 3.56 33.66 -0.42
CA SER A 537 2.90 32.38 -0.70
C SER A 537 3.82 31.45 -1.48
N TRP A 538 3.58 30.14 -1.37
CA TRP A 538 4.33 29.10 -2.06
C TRP A 538 3.42 28.02 -2.64
N GLY A 539 3.95 27.18 -3.52
CA GLY A 539 3.23 26.01 -4.05
C GLY A 539 2.91 24.99 -2.96
N LEU A 540 1.90 24.16 -3.18
CA LEU A 540 1.52 23.08 -2.25
C LEU A 540 2.27 21.79 -2.63
N PRO A 541 3.32 21.39 -1.88
CA PRO A 541 3.93 20.08 -2.07
C PRO A 541 2.98 18.96 -1.61
N ASN A 542 3.19 17.76 -2.13
CA ASN A 542 2.40 16.58 -1.76
C ASN A 542 2.52 16.29 -0.26
N TYR A 543 1.41 15.89 0.36
CA TYR A 543 1.33 15.43 1.76
C TYR A 543 1.75 16.44 2.84
N ALA A 544 1.81 17.73 2.51
CA ALA A 544 2.10 18.79 3.46
C ALA A 544 0.98 18.94 4.51
N SER A 545 1.36 18.88 5.78
CA SER A 545 0.46 19.15 6.92
C SER A 545 0.60 20.58 7.44
N SER A 546 1.80 21.15 7.38
CA SER A 546 2.13 22.51 7.81
C SER A 546 3.50 22.92 7.26
N TYR A 547 3.98 24.11 7.60
CA TYR A 547 5.28 24.62 7.18
C TYR A 547 5.98 25.39 8.29
N ILE A 548 7.30 25.50 8.19
CA ILE A 548 8.12 26.45 8.94
C ILE A 548 8.59 27.53 7.96
N PHE A 549 8.05 28.73 8.11
CA PHE A 549 8.48 29.92 7.41
C PHE A 549 9.67 30.57 8.12
N GLN A 550 10.75 30.83 7.40
CA GLN A 550 11.90 31.57 7.94
C GLN A 550 12.16 32.85 7.16
N TYR A 551 12.50 33.93 7.85
CA TYR A 551 12.98 35.16 7.23
C TYR A 551 14.07 35.86 8.06
N LYS A 552 14.87 36.69 7.40
CA LYS A 552 15.88 37.54 8.03
C LYS A 552 16.25 38.73 7.14
N ILE A 553 16.86 39.75 7.72
CA ILE A 553 17.56 40.78 6.94
C ILE A 553 18.77 40.12 6.26
N ASN A 554 19.06 40.46 5.00
CA ASN A 554 20.14 39.83 4.22
C ASN A 554 21.52 39.88 4.93
N THR A 555 21.79 40.94 5.71
CA THR A 555 23.03 41.09 6.48
C THR A 555 23.02 40.36 7.84
N ALA A 556 21.90 39.79 8.26
CA ALA A 556 21.77 39.09 9.53
C ALA A 556 22.23 37.62 9.43
N THR A 557 22.74 37.08 10.53
CA THR A 557 23.13 35.66 10.62
C THR A 557 21.96 34.76 10.96
N ASP A 558 21.09 35.22 11.88
CA ASP A 558 20.06 34.38 12.49
C ASP A 558 18.72 34.50 11.75
N TRP A 559 18.03 33.37 11.62
CA TRP A 559 16.70 33.29 11.01
C TRP A 559 15.60 33.42 12.06
N ILE A 560 14.56 34.19 11.75
CA ILE A 560 13.31 34.23 12.52
C ILE A 560 12.41 33.14 11.95
N SER A 561 11.91 32.23 12.79
CA SER A 561 11.07 31.08 12.38
C SER A 561 9.63 31.23 12.83
N ILE A 562 8.69 30.90 11.96
CA ILE A 562 7.24 30.95 12.22
C ILE A 562 6.62 29.65 11.70
N ALA A 563 5.89 28.92 12.55
CA ALA A 563 5.09 27.79 12.11
C ALA A 563 3.78 28.28 11.49
N VAL A 564 3.43 27.74 10.32
CA VAL A 564 2.24 28.12 9.55
C VAL A 564 1.51 26.86 9.08
N SER A 565 0.18 26.85 9.17
CA SER A 565 -0.65 25.71 8.73
C SER A 565 -1.11 25.81 7.27
N GLU A 566 -0.90 26.96 6.65
CA GLU A 566 -1.28 27.25 5.26
C GLU A 566 -0.05 27.62 4.44
N ASN A 567 -0.16 27.57 3.11
CA ASN A 567 0.90 27.91 2.18
C ASN A 567 1.07 29.42 1.92
N LEU A 568 0.65 30.25 2.88
CA LEU A 568 0.73 31.70 2.82
C LEU A 568 0.94 32.33 4.21
N ILE A 569 1.58 33.50 4.24
CA ILE A 569 1.75 34.32 5.44
C ILE A 569 1.90 35.81 5.09
N SER A 570 1.39 36.68 5.95
CA SER A 570 1.61 38.13 5.90
C SER A 570 2.52 38.58 7.04
N LEU A 571 3.54 39.38 6.74
CA LEU A 571 4.42 39.99 7.74
C LEU A 571 4.21 41.50 7.83
N GLY A 572 4.36 42.03 9.04
CA GLY A 572 4.45 43.45 9.36
C GLY A 572 5.69 43.77 10.20
N ASP A 573 5.84 45.02 10.61
CA ASP A 573 6.98 45.52 11.42
C ASP A 573 8.36 45.30 10.77
N LEU A 574 8.40 45.23 9.42
CA LEU A 574 9.66 45.17 8.67
C LEU A 574 10.32 46.55 8.62
N LEU A 575 11.63 46.59 8.48
CA LEU A 575 12.36 47.84 8.27
C LEU A 575 12.16 48.31 6.82
N PRO A 576 11.96 49.62 6.57
CA PRO A 576 11.89 50.17 5.21
C PRO A 576 13.25 50.10 4.52
N GLU A 577 13.24 50.12 3.18
CA GLU A 577 14.44 50.07 2.32
C GLU A 577 15.41 48.93 2.66
N THR A 578 14.89 47.82 3.18
CA THR A 578 15.69 46.73 3.71
C THR A 578 15.49 45.48 2.87
N ILE A 579 16.61 44.86 2.52
CA ILE A 579 16.62 43.59 1.80
C ILE A 579 16.41 42.46 2.79
N TYR A 580 15.38 41.66 2.57
CA TYR A 580 15.03 40.48 3.35
C TYR A 580 15.17 39.22 2.52
N GLN A 581 15.62 38.17 3.18
CA GLN A 581 15.65 36.81 2.67
C GLN A 581 14.60 35.97 3.38
N TRP A 582 13.95 35.07 2.67
CA TRP A 582 13.01 34.11 3.23
C TRP A 582 13.13 32.73 2.59
N ARG A 583 12.71 31.69 3.31
CA ARG A 583 12.73 30.28 2.88
C ARG A 583 11.71 29.46 3.66
N ILE A 584 11.30 28.31 3.13
CA ILE A 584 10.24 27.46 3.69
C ILE A 584 10.73 26.03 3.91
N GLN A 585 10.32 25.40 5.00
CA GLN A 585 10.40 23.95 5.19
C GLN A 585 8.98 23.38 5.28
N THR A 586 8.70 22.31 4.55
CA THR A 586 7.44 21.55 4.63
C THR A 586 7.48 20.56 5.79
N ILE A 587 6.37 20.42 6.51
CA ILE A 587 6.17 19.42 7.57
C ILE A 587 5.06 18.47 7.14
N CYS A 588 5.36 17.17 7.14
CA CYS A 588 4.46 16.11 6.71
C CYS A 588 4.19 15.17 7.89
N THR A 589 3.19 15.51 8.71
CA THR A 589 2.93 14.81 9.99
C THR A 589 2.48 13.36 9.79
N ILE A 590 1.81 13.06 8.68
CA ILE A 590 1.39 11.69 8.33
C ILE A 590 2.60 10.76 8.27
N PHE A 591 3.76 11.28 7.85
CA PHE A 591 5.00 10.52 7.73
C PHE A 591 5.98 10.78 8.88
N ASN A 592 5.62 11.63 9.84
CA ASN A 592 6.53 12.15 10.86
C ASN A 592 7.84 12.67 10.25
N ASP A 593 7.71 13.45 9.17
CA ASP A 593 8.82 13.85 8.29
C ASP A 593 8.80 15.36 7.98
N SER A 594 9.92 15.90 7.49
CA SER A 594 10.05 17.30 7.06
C SER A 594 11.02 17.45 5.90
N SER A 595 10.72 18.36 4.97
CA SER A 595 11.62 18.67 3.86
C SER A 595 12.89 19.39 4.34
N GLU A 596 13.90 19.48 3.49
CA GLU A 596 14.91 20.54 3.63
C GLU A 596 14.27 21.92 3.43
N TYR A 597 14.93 22.98 3.90
CA TYR A 597 14.51 24.33 3.57
C TYR A 597 14.67 24.58 2.07
N SER A 598 13.69 25.28 1.48
CA SER A 598 13.72 25.73 0.10
C SER A 598 14.93 26.62 -0.19
N ASP A 599 15.18 26.84 -1.48
CA ASP A 599 16.09 27.88 -1.91
C ASP A 599 15.66 29.26 -1.38
N ILE A 600 16.67 30.09 -1.12
CA ILE A 600 16.49 31.40 -0.51
C ILE A 600 15.87 32.36 -1.53
N GLN A 601 14.74 32.94 -1.16
CA GLN A 601 14.06 33.98 -1.90
C GLN A 601 14.41 35.35 -1.30
N GLU A 602 14.45 36.40 -2.13
CA GLU A 602 14.80 37.75 -1.70
C GLU A 602 13.74 38.78 -2.11
N PHE A 603 13.46 39.75 -1.24
CA PHE A 603 12.65 40.93 -1.55
C PHE A 603 13.18 42.17 -0.82
N THR A 604 12.78 43.36 -1.28
CA THR A 604 13.17 44.64 -0.67
C THR A 604 11.93 45.45 -0.32
N THR A 605 11.79 45.89 0.93
CA THR A 605 10.71 46.77 1.37
C THR A 605 10.80 48.16 0.73
N LEU A 606 9.66 48.83 0.56
CA LEU A 606 9.59 50.13 -0.10
C LEU A 606 10.25 51.24 0.73
N SER A 607 10.66 52.30 0.04
CA SER A 607 11.18 53.51 0.67
C SER A 607 10.09 54.33 1.37
N THR A 608 10.50 55.06 2.39
CA THR A 608 9.62 56.02 3.09
C THR A 608 9.45 57.34 2.30
N GLU A 609 10.15 57.51 1.18
CA GLU A 609 10.06 58.71 0.34
C GLU A 609 8.86 58.69 -0.63
N LEU A 610 7.92 59.60 -0.37
CA LEU A 610 6.67 59.77 -1.11
C LEU A 610 6.91 60.47 -2.46
N ASN A 611 7.16 59.72 -3.55
CA ASN A 611 6.98 60.25 -4.90
C ASN A 611 5.57 59.93 -5.40
N ALA A 612 4.68 60.90 -5.19
CA ALA A 612 3.37 60.94 -5.82
C ALA A 612 3.52 61.07 -7.35
N VAL A 613 3.40 59.95 -8.07
CA VAL A 613 2.94 59.95 -9.46
C VAL A 613 1.73 59.03 -9.54
N SER A 614 0.60 59.67 -9.80
CA SER A 614 -0.71 59.08 -9.95
C SER A 614 -0.77 58.07 -11.09
N SER A 615 -1.06 56.82 -10.77
CA SER A 615 -1.95 55.99 -11.57
C SER A 615 -3.09 55.51 -10.67
N ASN A 616 -4.19 56.26 -10.67
CA ASN A 616 -5.46 55.82 -10.10
C ASN A 616 -5.96 54.61 -10.90
N SER A 617 -5.60 53.42 -10.47
CA SER A 617 -6.42 52.23 -10.64
C SER A 617 -6.69 51.68 -9.25
N ALA A 618 -7.60 52.34 -8.54
CA ALA A 618 -8.12 51.79 -7.30
C ALA A 618 -8.84 50.46 -7.63
N SER A 619 -8.27 49.36 -7.17
CA SER A 619 -8.80 48.01 -7.30
C SER A 619 -8.91 47.38 -5.92
N PHE A 620 -9.91 46.55 -5.71
CA PHE A 620 -10.02 45.72 -4.51
C PHE A 620 -9.59 44.28 -4.83
N LYS A 621 -9.18 43.54 -3.81
CA LYS A 621 -8.87 42.11 -3.89
C LYS A 621 -9.91 41.30 -3.13
N LEU A 622 -10.13 40.08 -3.60
CA LEU A 622 -10.98 39.08 -2.98
C LEU A 622 -10.13 37.91 -2.51
N TYR A 623 -10.29 37.49 -1.25
CA TYR A 623 -9.69 36.26 -0.77
C TYR A 623 -10.52 35.60 0.35
N PRO A 624 -10.56 34.27 0.42
CA PRO A 624 -10.03 33.34 -0.58
C PRO A 624 -10.79 33.47 -1.92
N ASN A 625 -10.14 33.12 -3.04
CA ASN A 625 -10.76 33.05 -4.36
C ASN A 625 -10.03 31.96 -5.17
N PRO A 626 -10.58 30.74 -5.31
CA PRO A 626 -11.98 30.37 -5.03
C PRO A 626 -12.39 30.44 -3.54
N ALA A 627 -13.65 30.81 -3.28
CA ALA A 627 -14.21 31.01 -1.94
C ALA A 627 -15.29 29.98 -1.61
N SER A 628 -15.40 29.54 -0.36
CA SER A 628 -16.43 28.57 0.06
C SER A 628 -17.50 29.15 0.96
N GLU A 629 -17.16 29.59 2.17
CA GLU A 629 -18.14 30.07 3.16
C GLU A 629 -18.26 31.60 3.20
N TYR A 630 -17.16 32.29 2.94
CA TYR A 630 -17.07 33.74 2.94
C TYR A 630 -15.98 34.20 1.98
N VAL A 631 -16.00 35.48 1.62
CA VAL A 631 -14.93 36.16 0.90
C VAL A 631 -14.63 37.50 1.56
N VAL A 632 -13.36 37.87 1.65
CA VAL A 632 -12.89 39.14 2.18
C VAL A 632 -12.67 40.12 1.04
N PHE A 633 -13.30 41.29 1.10
CA PHE A 633 -13.01 42.43 0.25
C PHE A 633 -11.92 43.27 0.92
N SER A 634 -10.74 43.32 0.31
CA SER A 634 -9.63 44.18 0.75
C SER A 634 -9.42 45.34 -0.22
N PHE A 635 -9.53 46.57 0.27
CA PHE A 635 -9.50 47.77 -0.56
C PHE A 635 -9.00 49.00 0.21
N ASP A 636 -8.39 49.93 -0.53
CA ASP A 636 -7.86 51.17 0.00
C ASP A 636 -8.76 52.35 -0.42
N ILE A 637 -9.08 53.26 0.52
CA ILE A 637 -9.83 54.49 0.22
C ILE A 637 -9.04 55.73 0.65
N SER A 638 -9.15 56.81 -0.13
CA SER A 638 -8.43 58.07 0.11
C SER A 638 -9.09 59.01 1.12
N GLN A 639 -10.32 58.71 1.55
CA GLN A 639 -11.07 59.45 2.56
C GLN A 639 -12.19 58.54 3.10
N ASN A 640 -12.68 58.80 4.32
CA ASN A 640 -13.79 58.05 4.89
C ASN A 640 -15.01 58.09 3.94
N ASP A 641 -15.59 56.93 3.66
CA ASP A 641 -16.66 56.79 2.68
C ASP A 641 -17.59 55.60 2.99
N LEU A 642 -18.80 55.60 2.43
CA LEU A 642 -19.66 54.41 2.41
C LEU A 642 -19.38 53.61 1.15
N VAL A 643 -18.96 52.36 1.31
CA VAL A 643 -18.62 51.46 0.21
C VAL A 643 -19.71 50.41 0.04
N THR A 644 -20.12 50.17 -1.20
CA THR A 644 -21.13 49.16 -1.56
C THR A 644 -20.48 48.03 -2.35
N ALA A 645 -20.59 46.81 -1.85
CA ALA A 645 -20.20 45.58 -2.54
C ALA A 645 -21.43 44.88 -3.11
N THR A 646 -21.39 44.52 -4.38
CA THR A 646 -22.49 43.82 -5.07
C THR A 646 -21.94 42.59 -5.79
N LEU A 647 -22.66 41.47 -5.70
CA LEU A 647 -22.36 40.24 -6.41
C LEU A 647 -23.33 40.05 -7.58
N VAL A 648 -22.80 39.83 -8.78
CA VAL A 648 -23.59 39.75 -10.02
C VAL A 648 -23.34 38.41 -10.70
N ASN A 649 -24.40 37.71 -11.12
CA ASN A 649 -24.29 36.45 -11.87
C ASN A 649 -23.95 36.68 -13.36
N GLU A 650 -23.74 35.59 -14.10
CA GLU A 650 -23.43 35.61 -15.54
C GLU A 650 -24.54 36.23 -16.43
N LEU A 651 -25.78 36.28 -15.94
CA LEU A 651 -26.92 36.92 -16.62
C LEU A 651 -27.01 38.44 -16.33
N GLY A 652 -26.12 38.97 -15.49
CA GLY A 652 -26.09 40.38 -15.10
C GLY A 652 -27.04 40.73 -13.93
N GLU A 653 -27.60 39.74 -13.25
CA GLU A 653 -28.53 39.92 -12.13
C GLU A 653 -27.76 40.09 -10.81
N VAL A 654 -28.20 41.03 -9.97
CA VAL A 654 -27.63 41.24 -8.63
C VAL A 654 -28.16 40.17 -7.68
N ILE A 655 -27.27 39.33 -7.15
CA ILE A 655 -27.61 38.20 -6.27
C ILE A 655 -27.45 38.58 -4.79
N ALA A 656 -26.48 39.43 -4.47
CA ALA A 656 -26.25 39.90 -3.10
C ALA A 656 -25.62 41.30 -3.07
N GLU A 657 -25.89 42.05 -1.99
CA GLU A 657 -25.32 43.38 -1.76
C GLU A 657 -25.00 43.60 -0.27
N ALA A 658 -23.89 44.29 0.01
CA ALA A 658 -23.51 44.73 1.34
C ALA A 658 -22.98 46.17 1.31
N GLN A 659 -23.14 46.90 2.43
CA GLN A 659 -22.62 48.26 2.59
C GLN A 659 -21.78 48.37 3.87
N TRP A 660 -20.63 49.03 3.75
CA TRP A 660 -19.69 49.20 4.85
C TRP A 660 -19.24 50.66 4.97
N LYS A 661 -19.16 51.15 6.21
CA LYS A 661 -18.48 52.41 6.50
C LYS A 661 -16.99 52.14 6.51
N ALA A 662 -16.27 52.70 5.54
CA ALA A 662 -14.85 52.49 5.38
C ALA A 662 -14.09 53.77 5.79
N SER A 663 -12.94 53.61 6.43
CA SER A 663 -12.09 54.70 6.90
C SER A 663 -10.91 54.91 5.97
N THR A 664 -10.36 56.12 5.94
CA THR A 664 -9.18 56.46 5.12
C THR A 664 -8.05 55.46 5.36
N GLY A 665 -7.46 54.93 4.29
CA GLY A 665 -6.48 53.84 4.33
C GLY A 665 -7.09 52.49 3.94
N ARG A 666 -6.46 51.40 4.39
CA ARG A 666 -6.86 50.02 4.07
C ARG A 666 -8.07 49.57 4.87
N ASN A 667 -9.00 48.90 4.21
CA ASN A 667 -10.18 48.31 4.80
C ASN A 667 -10.32 46.86 4.35
N GLN A 668 -10.73 46.00 5.27
CA GLN A 668 -11.08 44.61 5.00
C GLN A 668 -12.49 44.36 5.50
N GLN A 669 -13.33 43.75 4.66
CA GLN A 669 -14.72 43.50 4.98
C GLN A 669 -15.11 42.09 4.55
N ILE A 670 -15.70 41.34 5.48
CA ILE A 670 -16.14 39.96 5.25
C ILE A 670 -17.53 39.98 4.61
N PHE A 671 -17.67 39.22 3.52
CA PHE A 671 -18.92 38.99 2.81
C PHE A 671 -19.27 37.50 2.90
N SER A 672 -20.40 37.18 3.53
CA SER A 672 -20.85 35.78 3.68
C SER A 672 -21.39 35.23 2.36
N LEU A 673 -21.00 33.99 2.03
CA LEU A 673 -21.43 33.27 0.84
C LEU A 673 -22.33 32.07 1.18
N ALA A 674 -22.82 31.99 2.43
CA ALA A 674 -23.59 30.84 2.90
C ALA A 674 -24.86 30.56 2.07
N SER A 675 -25.50 31.61 1.56
CA SER A 675 -26.72 31.54 0.75
C SER A 675 -26.49 31.68 -0.76
N ILE A 676 -25.23 31.70 -1.21
CA ILE A 676 -24.87 31.89 -2.62
C ILE A 676 -24.45 30.54 -3.24
N PRO A 677 -25.07 30.09 -4.35
CA PRO A 677 -24.71 28.86 -5.04
C PRO A 677 -23.27 28.86 -5.57
N PRO A 678 -22.63 27.69 -5.74
CA PRO A 678 -21.33 27.60 -6.42
C PRO A 678 -21.42 28.10 -7.86
N GLY A 679 -20.35 28.70 -8.37
CA GLY A 679 -20.29 29.30 -9.70
C GLY A 679 -19.36 30.51 -9.78
N ILE A 680 -19.28 31.11 -10.98
CA ILE A 680 -18.46 32.30 -11.23
C ILE A 680 -19.35 33.54 -11.17
N TYR A 681 -18.92 34.52 -10.37
CA TYR A 681 -19.63 35.78 -10.16
C TYR A 681 -18.72 36.96 -10.44
N VAL A 682 -19.32 38.09 -10.82
CA VAL A 682 -18.64 39.38 -10.88
C VAL A 682 -18.94 40.13 -9.59
N CYS A 683 -17.91 40.30 -8.76
CA CYS A 683 -17.93 41.22 -7.63
C CYS A 683 -17.73 42.64 -8.13
N ARG A 684 -18.57 43.55 -7.66
CA ARG A 684 -18.51 44.98 -7.92
C ARG A 684 -18.32 45.70 -6.60
N LEU A 685 -17.27 46.51 -6.47
CA LEU A 685 -17.07 47.38 -5.30
C LEU A 685 -17.11 48.85 -5.72
N LYS A 686 -18.03 49.60 -5.12
CA LYS A 686 -18.29 51.01 -5.43
C LYS A 686 -18.07 51.88 -4.21
N CYS A 687 -17.28 52.94 -4.37
CA CYS A 687 -17.28 54.10 -3.48
C CYS A 687 -17.66 55.36 -4.27
N ASN A 688 -17.64 56.54 -3.63
CA ASN A 688 -17.99 57.79 -4.31
C ASN A 688 -16.98 58.21 -5.40
N LYS A 689 -15.74 57.75 -5.32
CA LYS A 689 -14.65 58.17 -6.23
C LYS A 689 -14.31 57.17 -7.33
N TRP A 690 -14.58 55.89 -7.12
CA TRP A 690 -14.22 54.84 -8.07
C TRP A 690 -15.15 53.62 -7.97
N LEU A 691 -15.18 52.86 -9.05
CA LEU A 691 -15.91 51.63 -9.23
C LEU A 691 -14.97 50.60 -9.84
N SER A 692 -14.84 49.44 -9.22
CA SER A 692 -13.97 48.38 -9.70
C SER A 692 -14.71 47.04 -9.69
N TYR A 693 -14.18 46.08 -10.43
CA TYR A 693 -14.77 44.75 -10.59
C TYR A 693 -13.69 43.66 -10.45
N GLN A 694 -14.04 42.54 -9.83
CA GLN A 694 -13.22 41.33 -9.80
C GLN A 694 -14.11 40.09 -10.00
N LEU A 695 -13.54 39.04 -10.57
CA LEU A 695 -14.19 37.73 -10.64
C LEU A 695 -14.06 37.02 -9.29
N LEU A 696 -15.13 36.38 -8.85
CA LEU A 696 -15.17 35.51 -7.69
C LEU A 696 -15.64 34.12 -8.12
N GLU A 697 -14.85 33.11 -7.88
CA GLU A 697 -15.26 31.72 -8.00
C GLU A 697 -15.74 31.24 -6.63
N ILE A 698 -16.95 30.67 -6.57
CA ILE A 698 -17.50 30.07 -5.35
C ILE A 698 -17.50 28.56 -5.52
N GLN A 699 -16.82 27.86 -4.62
CA GLN A 699 -16.76 26.40 -4.55
C GLN A 699 -17.37 25.92 -3.23
N LYS A 700 -18.28 24.95 -3.28
CA LYS A 700 -18.84 24.31 -2.08
C LYS A 700 -18.39 22.84 -2.06
N PRO A 701 -18.03 22.30 -0.89
CA PRO A 701 -17.74 20.87 -0.74
C PRO A 701 -18.95 19.99 -1.08
#